data_AF-A0A8T0HDY0-F1
#
_entry.id   AF-A0A8T0HDY0-F1
#
_cell.length_a   1.000
_cell.length_b   1.000
_cell.length_c   1.000
_cell.angle_alpha   90.00
_cell.angle_beta   90.00
_cell.angle_gamma   90.00
#
_symmetry.space_group_name_H-M   'P 1'
#
loop_
_entity.id
_entity.type
_entity.pdbx_description
1 polymer ?
#
loop_
_entity_poly.entity_id
_entity_poly.type
_entity_poly.pdbx_seq_one_letter_code
_entity_poly.pdbx_strand_id
1 'polypeptide(L)'
;MAQPRAGRTLVDLEDAVLRRVLLVSIRPGKEEGHVKSVYLEQLAAELMSEGRPAVLSRDLLERLLMERLGFLYDRSEPPFLYLVNCYRRAFSESRKAQTMKDKAALAVIQDALQQVKDLAVSYSVLMLVHVKDNMFPQPLEPSLSPNSLLLVSLLSEGTSNSAYYATSTGVEPLPAGFFDGLLKRFEDEPEGFRTTFEQLYKDLQHVVMKLSPLGPFQRCIRTLHMLVQHPPLAKVLVEHPMWCPKGHHVNGRVLEVSSILGPFFHISVIPDHPVFGSGEPNVRQQCFSEVSSRRAADLMSSYAMIKAVLHQLYRGLYDVLMVLLRTPDTRESALQYLGEVVQKNVNRSQMQSNPFAIASSGMFVSLSAVMLKLCSPFLDASSSKKDKIDIRYVFQGGRIDFSGLTAILTTSEELARWVDSGNRSRTEGFRQVTQLREQVEMHRLQAEEPSTSMTNSSQSSLKSMASAAPDNVKFSFICECFFLTARVLNLGLIKALLDFKSLVQDLSRRKDELATLKNMRGHGAPPGIEQDIAQAEAVVEQLSQDRLCYDSQLLKDVDLLQEALAYYRLMVVWLASLVGGFHMPLPAQCPMDFASMPEHFVEDAMELLLFASRIPKALDGVILDEFMSFIVMFMGSPLHVKNPYLRAKMVEVLNAWMPSKCYSPTLGSSMSSLFEGHQLALQYLVPNLLQLYVDIEFTGAHNQFYDKFNIRHNIAELLEYLWSVPSHHHAWKQVAIKEEKGSYLKFLNLLINDSIFLLDESLKKIPELKEMETQLADPAVWSRRPAQERQERERHYHQQENVVRIDMMLANEDVKMIQYTSEEITAPFLLPEMAERIAAMLNYFLLQLVGPQRKALRLNDPEKYEFRPKELLAQIVTIYVHLDRGDSQGVFARAISSDGRSYRDELFTGAAGVLRSYGGIPMQMLDDFETLGVKSKAQAQEMMDAEALLGDIPEEFLDPIQYTLMTDPVILPSSRTTIDRSVIQRHLLSDQTDPFNRSLLTTDMLIPDHELKKKIDEYLASHSK
;
A
#
# COMPACT_ATOMS: atom_id res chain seq x y z
N MET A 1 28.51 -48.78 -44.53
CA MET A 1 28.36 -50.25 -44.54
C MET A 1 29.76 -50.85 -44.50
N ALA A 2 30.06 -51.63 -43.47
CA ALA A 2 31.26 -52.48 -43.39
C ALA A 2 30.82 -53.86 -42.87
N GLN A 3 31.30 -54.92 -43.53
CA GLN A 3 31.00 -56.32 -43.28
C GLN A 3 31.50 -56.80 -41.89
N PRO A 4 30.93 -57.90 -41.34
CA PRO A 4 31.07 -58.29 -39.95
C PRO A 4 32.42 -58.96 -39.65
N ARG A 5 33.14 -58.50 -38.62
CA ARG A 5 34.25 -59.26 -38.03
C ARG A 5 33.69 -60.51 -37.34
N ALA A 6 34.21 -61.67 -37.74
CA ALA A 6 33.85 -62.97 -37.21
C ALA A 6 34.19 -63.12 -35.70
N GLY A 7 33.29 -63.76 -34.95
CA GLY A 7 33.60 -64.47 -33.71
C GLY A 7 33.79 -63.65 -32.43
N ARG A 8 32.94 -62.67 -32.11
CA ARG A 8 32.86 -62.16 -30.72
C ARG A 8 31.97 -63.07 -29.88
N THR A 9 32.51 -63.66 -28.83
CA THR A 9 31.72 -64.40 -27.85
C THR A 9 30.86 -63.43 -27.02
N LEU A 10 29.83 -63.92 -26.33
CA LEU A 10 29.03 -63.08 -25.42
C LEU A 10 29.91 -62.40 -24.36
N VAL A 11 30.97 -63.08 -23.93
CA VAL A 11 31.98 -62.58 -22.97
C VAL A 11 32.80 -61.43 -23.57
N ASP A 12 33.17 -61.49 -24.86
CA ASP A 12 33.88 -60.39 -25.53
C ASP A 12 32.99 -59.15 -25.73
N LEU A 13 31.68 -59.35 -25.89
CA LEU A 13 30.71 -58.25 -25.99
C LEU A 13 30.52 -57.55 -24.64
N GLU A 14 30.44 -58.33 -23.56
CA GLU A 14 30.39 -57.82 -22.19
C GLU A 14 31.66 -57.01 -21.85
N ASP A 15 32.85 -57.56 -22.10
CA ASP A 15 34.15 -56.89 -21.93
C ASP A 15 34.21 -55.54 -22.66
N ALA A 16 33.85 -55.55 -23.95
CA ALA A 16 33.93 -54.37 -24.79
C ALA A 16 32.94 -53.27 -24.38
N VAL A 17 31.79 -53.63 -23.80
CA VAL A 17 30.81 -52.65 -23.29
C VAL A 17 31.30 -52.09 -21.95
N LEU A 18 31.77 -52.94 -21.04
CA LEU A 18 32.27 -52.50 -19.74
C LEU A 18 33.51 -51.59 -19.87
N ARG A 19 34.45 -51.90 -20.77
CA ARG A 19 35.61 -51.01 -21.05
C ARG A 19 35.18 -49.63 -21.55
N ARG A 20 34.17 -49.57 -22.42
CA ARG A 20 33.66 -48.31 -22.97
C ARG A 20 32.92 -47.46 -21.94
N VAL A 21 32.21 -48.09 -21.01
CA VAL A 21 31.40 -47.40 -19.99
C VAL A 21 32.23 -47.00 -18.77
N LEU A 22 33.14 -47.85 -18.32
CA LEU A 22 33.98 -47.57 -17.15
C LEU A 22 35.27 -46.85 -17.52
N LEU A 23 35.70 -46.87 -18.79
CA LEU A 23 36.99 -46.30 -19.23
C LEU A 23 38.18 -46.89 -18.45
N VAL A 24 38.13 -48.19 -18.20
CA VAL A 24 39.21 -48.95 -17.54
C VAL A 24 39.72 -50.07 -18.45
N SER A 25 40.98 -50.46 -18.28
CA SER A 25 41.61 -51.60 -18.95
C SER A 25 42.41 -52.44 -17.95
N ILE A 26 42.36 -53.77 -18.11
CA ILE A 26 43.19 -54.74 -17.37
C ILE A 26 44.20 -55.43 -18.28
N ARG A 27 44.41 -54.90 -19.50
CA ARG A 27 45.46 -55.37 -20.43
C ARG A 27 46.47 -54.25 -20.71
N PRO A 28 47.78 -54.51 -20.59
CA PRO A 28 48.81 -53.54 -20.97
C PRO A 28 48.88 -53.43 -22.51
N GLY A 29 48.60 -52.25 -23.08
CA GLY A 29 48.64 -52.04 -24.53
C GLY A 29 48.11 -50.67 -25.01
N LYS A 30 48.62 -50.20 -26.16
CA LYS A 30 48.34 -48.87 -26.76
C LYS A 30 46.87 -48.64 -27.11
N GLU A 31 46.40 -47.44 -26.80
CA GLU A 31 45.06 -46.90 -27.04
C GLU A 31 44.56 -47.11 -28.48
N GLU A 32 43.43 -47.79 -28.67
CA GLU A 32 42.65 -47.72 -29.91
C GLU A 32 41.52 -46.68 -29.75
N GLY A 33 41.85 -45.39 -29.88
CA GLY A 33 40.86 -44.31 -30.00
C GLY A 33 41.11 -43.07 -29.11
N HIS A 34 40.31 -42.03 -29.35
CA HIS A 34 40.45 -40.68 -28.76
C HIS A 34 40.09 -40.53 -27.26
N VAL A 35 39.88 -41.61 -26.49
CA VAL A 35 39.43 -41.54 -25.09
C VAL A 35 40.42 -42.29 -24.17
N LYS A 36 41.05 -41.58 -23.22
CA LYS A 36 42.00 -42.13 -22.24
C LYS A 36 41.33 -43.15 -21.30
N SER A 37 41.70 -44.42 -21.40
CA SER A 37 41.30 -45.48 -20.44
C SER A 37 42.36 -45.67 -19.35
N VAL A 38 41.96 -45.84 -18.09
CA VAL A 38 42.87 -46.07 -16.96
C VAL A 38 43.26 -47.56 -16.88
N TYR A 39 44.55 -47.86 -16.88
CA TYR A 39 45.05 -49.23 -16.70
C TYR A 39 45.08 -49.58 -15.20
N LEU A 40 44.37 -50.64 -14.81
CA LEU A 40 44.28 -51.14 -13.43
C LEU A 40 45.32 -52.25 -13.24
N GLU A 41 46.56 -51.85 -12.97
CA GLU A 41 47.72 -52.76 -12.89
C GLU A 41 47.62 -53.75 -11.73
N GLN A 42 47.12 -53.29 -10.57
CA GLN A 42 46.99 -54.12 -9.37
C GLN A 42 45.91 -55.18 -9.58
N LEU A 43 44.72 -54.80 -10.07
CA LEU A 43 43.69 -55.79 -10.40
C LEU A 43 44.16 -56.79 -11.45
N ALA A 44 44.89 -56.32 -12.47
CA ALA A 44 45.40 -57.20 -13.51
C ALA A 44 46.37 -58.24 -12.94
N ALA A 45 47.23 -57.85 -12.00
CA ALA A 45 48.13 -58.76 -11.29
C ALA A 45 47.37 -59.75 -10.40
N GLU A 46 46.34 -59.29 -9.68
CA GLU A 46 45.48 -60.15 -8.85
C GLU A 46 44.75 -61.20 -9.68
N LEU A 47 44.09 -60.80 -10.77
CA LEU A 47 43.38 -61.72 -11.65
C LEU A 47 44.30 -62.77 -12.29
N MET A 48 45.53 -62.39 -12.64
CA MET A 48 46.54 -63.34 -13.10
C MET A 48 46.93 -64.34 -12.02
N SER A 49 47.04 -63.89 -10.76
CA SER A 49 47.35 -64.78 -9.62
C SER A 49 46.20 -65.74 -9.27
N GLU A 50 44.94 -65.32 -9.50
CA GLU A 50 43.74 -66.15 -9.34
C GLU A 50 43.51 -67.14 -10.51
N GLY A 51 44.34 -67.10 -11.56
CA GLY A 51 44.16 -67.92 -12.77
C GLY A 51 42.96 -67.52 -13.63
N ARG A 52 42.42 -66.30 -13.44
CA ARG A 52 41.27 -65.78 -14.19
C ARG A 52 41.71 -65.13 -15.52
N PRO A 53 40.88 -65.19 -16.58
CA PRO A 53 41.17 -64.52 -17.84
C PRO A 53 41.14 -62.98 -17.68
N ALA A 54 42.04 -62.28 -18.38
CA ALA A 54 42.10 -60.81 -18.38
C ALA A 54 40.97 -60.19 -19.25
N VAL A 55 39.73 -60.37 -18.81
CA VAL A 55 38.49 -59.90 -19.43
C VAL A 55 37.60 -59.24 -18.35
N LEU A 56 37.00 -58.08 -18.65
CA LEU A 56 36.02 -57.46 -17.76
C LEU A 56 34.69 -58.20 -17.83
N SER A 57 34.09 -58.47 -16.67
CA SER A 57 32.81 -59.15 -16.52
C SER A 57 32.01 -58.55 -15.36
N ARG A 58 30.69 -58.79 -15.35
CA ARG A 58 29.77 -58.33 -14.30
C ARG A 58 30.19 -58.70 -12.87
N ASP A 59 30.75 -59.89 -12.66
CA ASP A 59 31.20 -60.36 -11.34
C ASP A 59 32.41 -59.58 -10.79
N LEU A 60 33.14 -58.85 -11.65
CA LEU A 60 34.30 -58.05 -11.26
C LEU A 60 33.97 -56.57 -11.04
N LEU A 61 32.73 -56.12 -11.29
CA LEU A 61 32.36 -54.70 -11.32
C LEU A 61 32.66 -53.94 -10.03
N GLU A 62 32.40 -54.54 -8.87
CA GLU A 62 32.68 -53.90 -7.58
C GLU A 62 34.19 -53.71 -7.36
N ARG A 63 34.99 -54.74 -7.65
CA ARG A 63 36.46 -54.66 -7.56
C ARG A 63 37.02 -53.60 -8.52
N LEU A 64 36.49 -53.56 -9.75
CA LEU A 64 36.85 -52.59 -10.78
C LEU A 64 36.55 -51.15 -10.33
N LEU A 65 35.37 -50.92 -9.74
CA LEU A 65 34.98 -49.59 -9.25
C LEU A 65 35.80 -49.18 -8.03
N MET A 66 36.01 -50.06 -7.05
CA MET A 66 36.81 -49.74 -5.85
C MET A 66 38.24 -49.33 -6.23
N GLU A 67 38.91 -50.11 -7.09
CA GLU A 67 40.27 -49.77 -7.50
C GLU A 67 40.29 -48.49 -8.33
N ARG A 68 39.35 -48.31 -9.26
CA ARG A 68 39.29 -47.09 -10.08
C ARG A 68 39.01 -45.83 -9.27
N LEU A 69 38.11 -45.89 -8.28
CA LEU A 69 37.79 -44.77 -7.39
C LEU A 69 38.93 -44.46 -6.41
N GLY A 70 39.83 -45.42 -6.16
CA GLY A 70 41.06 -45.23 -5.39
C GLY A 70 42.13 -44.37 -6.08
N PHE A 71 42.00 -44.09 -7.38
CA PHE A 71 42.95 -43.27 -8.15
C PHE A 71 42.48 -41.82 -8.32
N LEU A 72 43.25 -40.87 -7.75
CA LEU A 72 43.11 -39.43 -8.00
C LEU A 72 44.51 -38.83 -8.29
N TYR A 73 44.72 -38.30 -9.50
CA TYR A 73 45.93 -37.60 -9.92
C TYR A 73 45.62 -36.20 -10.46
N ASP A 74 46.65 -35.36 -10.66
CA ASP A 74 46.48 -33.99 -11.14
C ASP A 74 45.76 -33.97 -12.51
N ARG A 75 44.63 -33.25 -12.59
CA ARG A 75 43.67 -33.22 -13.72
C ARG A 75 42.79 -34.47 -13.94
N SER A 76 42.72 -35.40 -12.99
CA SER A 76 41.74 -36.49 -13.03
C SER A 76 40.33 -36.01 -12.67
N GLU A 77 39.33 -36.68 -13.24
CA GLU A 77 37.92 -36.42 -12.93
C GLU A 77 37.59 -36.80 -11.47
N PRO A 78 36.88 -35.94 -10.70
CA PRO A 78 36.48 -36.25 -9.34
C PRO A 78 35.65 -37.55 -9.25
N PRO A 79 35.81 -38.39 -8.20
CA PRO A 79 35.21 -39.73 -8.20
C PRO A 79 33.68 -39.72 -8.31
N PHE A 80 33.00 -38.73 -7.71
CA PHE A 80 31.55 -38.55 -7.85
C PHE A 80 31.15 -38.28 -9.31
N LEU A 81 31.84 -37.35 -9.99
CA LEU A 81 31.56 -37.03 -11.38
C LEU A 81 31.87 -38.20 -12.31
N TYR A 82 32.91 -38.97 -12.01
CA TYR A 82 33.23 -40.21 -12.71
C TYR A 82 32.08 -41.22 -12.63
N LEU A 83 31.46 -41.41 -11.46
CA LEU A 83 30.29 -42.29 -11.30
C LEU A 83 29.07 -41.80 -12.09
N VAL A 84 28.77 -40.50 -12.03
CA VAL A 84 27.72 -39.87 -12.84
C VAL A 84 27.97 -40.11 -14.33
N ASN A 85 29.22 -39.98 -14.78
CA ASN A 85 29.60 -40.16 -16.17
C ASN A 85 29.61 -41.63 -16.59
N CYS A 86 29.93 -42.56 -15.69
CA CYS A 86 29.73 -44.00 -15.89
C CYS A 86 28.25 -44.30 -16.14
N TYR A 87 27.36 -43.77 -15.30
CA TYR A 87 25.91 -43.91 -15.52
C TYR A 87 25.48 -43.28 -16.85
N ARG A 88 25.98 -42.08 -17.20
CA ARG A 88 25.65 -41.42 -18.48
C ARG A 88 26.04 -42.27 -19.68
N ARG A 89 27.27 -42.81 -19.68
CA ARG A 89 27.75 -43.71 -20.73
C ARG A 89 26.93 -44.99 -20.77
N ALA A 90 26.59 -45.57 -19.61
CA ALA A 90 25.76 -46.77 -19.52
C ALA A 90 24.35 -46.53 -20.09
N PHE A 91 23.76 -45.37 -19.80
CA PHE A 91 22.46 -44.96 -20.34
C PHE A 91 22.51 -44.79 -21.87
N SER A 92 23.54 -44.12 -22.39
CA SER A 92 23.74 -43.93 -23.83
C SER A 92 23.92 -45.26 -24.57
N GLU A 93 24.79 -46.14 -24.05
CA GLU A 93 25.02 -47.47 -24.63
C GLU A 93 23.78 -48.36 -24.53
N SER A 94 22.99 -48.25 -23.46
CA SER A 94 21.74 -49.00 -23.28
C SER A 94 20.71 -48.59 -24.34
N ARG A 95 20.60 -47.29 -24.67
CA ARG A 95 19.77 -46.82 -25.79
C ARG A 95 20.28 -47.30 -27.15
N LYS A 96 21.58 -47.28 -27.40
CA LYS A 96 22.16 -47.77 -28.66
C LYS A 96 21.92 -49.28 -28.82
N ALA A 97 22.09 -50.04 -27.74
CA ALA A 97 21.92 -51.48 -27.72
C ALA A 97 20.49 -51.92 -28.09
N GLN A 98 19.46 -51.11 -27.79
CA GLN A 98 18.06 -51.42 -28.16
C GLN A 98 17.84 -51.63 -29.67
N THR A 99 18.75 -51.16 -30.52
CA THR A 99 18.69 -51.37 -31.98
C THR A 99 19.30 -52.70 -32.45
N MET A 100 19.89 -53.49 -31.55
CA MET A 100 20.48 -54.79 -31.86
C MET A 100 19.41 -55.85 -32.16
N LYS A 101 19.66 -56.67 -33.20
CA LYS A 101 18.78 -57.77 -33.61
C LYS A 101 19.00 -59.05 -32.78
N ASP A 102 20.18 -59.25 -32.23
CA ASP A 102 20.52 -60.42 -31.41
C ASP A 102 19.99 -60.23 -29.98
N LYS A 103 19.00 -61.04 -29.60
CA LYS A 103 18.34 -60.97 -28.29
C LYS A 103 19.24 -61.45 -27.15
N ALA A 104 20.12 -62.42 -27.39
CA ALA A 104 20.99 -62.96 -26.34
C ALA A 104 22.12 -61.98 -26.04
N ALA A 105 22.75 -61.42 -27.09
CA ALA A 105 23.71 -60.34 -26.94
C ALA A 105 23.08 -59.08 -26.31
N LEU A 106 21.85 -58.73 -26.70
CA LEU A 106 21.12 -57.61 -26.10
C LEU A 106 20.88 -57.81 -24.61
N ALA A 107 20.45 -59.00 -24.17
CA ALA A 107 20.21 -59.29 -22.77
C ALA A 107 21.49 -59.16 -21.93
N VAL A 108 22.60 -59.76 -22.36
CA VAL A 108 23.90 -59.67 -21.68
C VAL A 108 24.37 -58.22 -21.56
N ILE A 109 24.24 -57.43 -22.63
CA ILE A 109 24.61 -56.02 -22.64
C ILE A 109 23.69 -55.20 -21.71
N GLN A 110 22.38 -55.40 -21.77
CA GLN A 110 21.45 -54.65 -20.90
C GLN A 110 21.66 -54.97 -19.43
N ASP A 111 21.86 -56.24 -19.07
CA ASP A 111 22.13 -56.64 -17.69
C ASP A 111 23.43 -56.01 -17.17
N ALA A 112 24.51 -56.06 -17.97
CA ALA A 112 25.80 -55.47 -17.61
C ALA A 112 25.69 -53.95 -17.43
N LEU A 113 24.99 -53.27 -18.34
CA LEU A 113 24.75 -51.84 -18.26
C LEU A 113 23.83 -51.46 -17.09
N GLN A 114 22.84 -52.29 -16.76
CA GLN A 114 21.96 -52.06 -15.62
C GLN A 114 22.73 -52.22 -14.31
N GLN A 115 23.56 -53.24 -14.17
CA GLN A 115 24.40 -53.41 -12.98
C GLN A 115 25.40 -52.26 -12.82
N VAL A 116 26.00 -51.74 -13.90
CA VAL A 116 26.83 -50.53 -13.84
C VAL A 116 26.03 -49.32 -13.37
N LYS A 117 24.80 -49.13 -13.85
CA LYS A 117 23.93 -48.04 -13.39
C LYS A 117 23.63 -48.15 -11.89
N ASP A 118 23.26 -49.34 -11.43
CA ASP A 118 22.88 -49.59 -10.03
C ASP A 118 24.08 -49.40 -9.09
N LEU A 119 25.26 -49.89 -9.47
CA LEU A 119 26.50 -49.69 -8.71
C LEU A 119 26.94 -48.21 -8.74
N ALA A 120 26.85 -47.54 -9.90
CA ALA A 120 27.18 -46.11 -9.98
C ALA A 120 26.33 -45.26 -9.03
N VAL A 121 25.02 -45.56 -8.94
CA VAL A 121 24.12 -44.91 -7.96
C VAL A 121 24.50 -45.29 -6.53
N SER A 122 24.74 -46.56 -6.24
CA SER A 122 25.04 -47.04 -4.88
C SER A 122 26.33 -46.44 -4.32
N TYR A 123 27.42 -46.45 -5.11
CA TYR A 123 28.67 -45.80 -4.71
C TYR A 123 28.54 -44.27 -4.65
N SER A 124 27.65 -43.67 -5.44
CA SER A 124 27.37 -42.22 -5.33
C SER A 124 26.66 -41.88 -4.03
N VAL A 125 25.67 -42.67 -3.59
CA VAL A 125 25.02 -42.52 -2.28
C VAL A 125 26.04 -42.69 -1.17
N LEU A 126 26.88 -43.74 -1.25
CA LEU A 126 27.94 -43.98 -0.30
C LEU A 126 28.87 -42.76 -0.17
N MET A 127 29.26 -42.14 -1.29
CA MET A 127 30.07 -40.92 -1.30
C MET A 127 29.35 -39.67 -0.75
N LEU A 128 28.03 -39.55 -0.95
CA LEU A 128 27.24 -38.40 -0.52
C LEU A 128 26.86 -38.47 0.97
N VAL A 129 26.68 -39.67 1.51
CA VAL A 129 26.34 -39.91 2.93
C VAL A 129 27.60 -39.95 3.78
N HIS A 130 28.62 -40.68 3.35
CA HIS A 130 29.83 -40.95 4.12
C HIS A 130 31.00 -40.03 3.73
N VAL A 131 30.72 -38.76 3.43
CA VAL A 131 31.74 -37.76 3.03
C VAL A 131 32.88 -37.67 4.06
N LYS A 132 32.56 -37.82 5.35
CA LYS A 132 33.53 -37.71 6.46
C LYS A 132 34.46 -38.93 6.59
N ASP A 133 34.05 -40.07 6.05
CA ASP A 133 34.78 -41.34 6.21
C ASP A 133 35.96 -41.43 5.22
N ASN A 134 36.07 -40.47 4.28
CA ASN A 134 37.15 -40.37 3.29
C ASN A 134 37.45 -41.68 2.56
N MET A 135 36.43 -42.48 2.28
CA MET A 135 36.59 -43.82 1.68
C MET A 135 37.27 -43.79 0.31
N PHE A 136 37.12 -42.70 -0.44
CA PHE A 136 37.83 -42.47 -1.70
C PHE A 136 38.51 -41.10 -1.68
N PRO A 137 39.70 -40.95 -2.31
CA PRO A 137 40.40 -39.67 -2.39
C PRO A 137 39.52 -38.59 -3.01
N GLN A 138 39.33 -37.46 -2.32
CA GLN A 138 38.57 -36.31 -2.81
C GLN A 138 39.51 -35.18 -3.24
N PRO A 139 39.12 -34.36 -4.23
CA PRO A 139 39.83 -33.12 -4.54
C PRO A 139 39.93 -32.19 -3.33
N LEU A 140 41.04 -31.46 -3.21
CA LEU A 140 41.26 -30.51 -2.11
C LEU A 140 40.36 -29.26 -2.21
N GLU A 141 39.86 -28.95 -3.40
CA GLU A 141 38.97 -27.81 -3.63
C GLU A 141 37.55 -28.09 -3.12
N PRO A 142 37.00 -27.30 -2.18
CA PRO A 142 35.66 -27.53 -1.63
C PRO A 142 34.55 -27.48 -2.69
N SER A 143 34.73 -26.69 -3.75
CA SER A 143 33.81 -26.59 -4.90
C SER A 143 33.68 -27.90 -5.69
N LEU A 144 34.62 -28.82 -5.52
CA LEU A 144 34.63 -30.15 -6.16
C LEU A 144 34.24 -31.27 -5.19
N SER A 145 33.68 -30.93 -4.02
CA SER A 145 33.11 -31.92 -3.11
C SER A 145 31.90 -32.64 -3.72
N PRO A 146 31.58 -33.88 -3.32
CA PRO A 146 30.41 -34.61 -3.85
C PRO A 146 29.09 -33.84 -3.74
N ASN A 147 28.86 -33.16 -2.61
CA ASN A 147 27.65 -32.36 -2.38
C ASN A 147 27.59 -31.12 -3.30
N SER A 148 28.71 -30.41 -3.46
CA SER A 148 28.80 -29.27 -4.37
C SER A 148 28.62 -29.69 -5.83
N LEU A 149 29.22 -30.82 -6.23
CA LEU A 149 29.06 -31.38 -7.58
C LEU A 149 27.63 -31.84 -7.85
N LEU A 150 26.96 -32.45 -6.87
CA LEU A 150 25.54 -32.80 -6.98
C LEU A 150 24.68 -31.54 -7.21
N LEU A 151 24.89 -30.48 -6.41
CA LEU A 151 24.16 -29.23 -6.57
C LEU A 151 24.43 -28.59 -7.95
N VAL A 152 25.70 -28.53 -8.39
CA VAL A 152 26.06 -27.99 -9.71
C VAL A 152 25.40 -28.80 -10.83
N SER A 153 25.42 -30.14 -10.76
CA SER A 153 24.76 -31.00 -11.75
C SER A 153 23.23 -30.86 -11.77
N LEU A 154 22.60 -30.52 -10.64
CA LEU A 154 21.17 -30.21 -10.57
C LEU A 154 20.83 -28.82 -11.16
N LEU A 155 21.72 -27.85 -10.99
CA LEU A 155 21.58 -26.51 -11.55
C LEU A 155 21.86 -26.45 -13.06
N SER A 156 22.65 -27.38 -13.61
CA SER A 156 23.02 -27.45 -15.03
C SER A 156 21.83 -27.68 -15.98
N GLU A 157 21.91 -27.14 -17.21
CA GLU A 157 20.88 -27.25 -18.25
C GLU A 157 21.33 -28.13 -19.43
N GLY A 158 20.39 -28.86 -20.03
CA GLY A 158 20.63 -29.76 -21.17
C GLY A 158 20.59 -29.12 -22.57
N THR A 159 20.62 -27.79 -22.68
CA THR A 159 20.54 -27.08 -23.97
C THR A 159 21.84 -26.38 -24.34
N SER A 160 22.47 -26.86 -25.41
CA SER A 160 23.57 -26.21 -26.12
C SER A 160 23.13 -24.87 -26.72
N ASN A 161 23.61 -23.74 -26.15
CA ASN A 161 23.85 -22.42 -26.78
C ASN A 161 23.62 -21.19 -25.86
N SER A 162 24.04 -21.21 -24.59
CA SER A 162 24.22 -19.96 -23.83
C SER A 162 25.62 -19.90 -23.22
N ALA A 163 26.53 -19.28 -23.98
CA ALA A 163 27.97 -19.24 -23.70
C ALA A 163 28.41 -18.13 -22.74
N TYR A 164 27.49 -17.39 -22.12
CA TYR A 164 27.87 -16.30 -21.21
C TYR A 164 27.95 -16.71 -19.73
N TYR A 165 27.31 -17.81 -19.33
CA TYR A 165 27.44 -18.42 -18.01
C TYR A 165 27.32 -19.95 -18.08
N ALA A 166 28.03 -20.56 -19.05
CA ALA A 166 28.40 -21.96 -18.91
C ALA A 166 29.17 -22.08 -17.58
N THR A 167 28.79 -23.01 -16.71
CA THR A 167 29.52 -23.27 -15.47
C THR A 167 31.00 -23.35 -15.82
N SER A 168 31.83 -22.49 -15.23
CA SER A 168 33.28 -22.47 -15.40
C SER A 168 33.95 -23.83 -15.10
N THR A 169 33.18 -24.77 -14.53
CA THR A 169 33.55 -26.13 -14.16
C THR A 169 33.30 -27.20 -15.24
N GLY A 170 32.58 -26.91 -16.33
CA GLY A 170 32.31 -27.88 -17.40
C GLY A 170 31.43 -29.09 -17.01
N VAL A 171 30.61 -28.97 -15.96
CA VAL A 171 29.79 -30.07 -15.42
C VAL A 171 28.43 -30.19 -16.15
N GLU A 172 28.17 -31.38 -16.70
CA GLU A 172 26.92 -31.72 -17.39
C GLU A 172 25.74 -32.00 -16.43
N PRO A 173 24.47 -31.84 -16.87
CA PRO A 173 23.29 -32.17 -16.07
C PRO A 173 23.22 -33.67 -15.72
N LEU A 174 22.54 -34.00 -14.62
CA LEU A 174 22.34 -35.39 -14.21
C LEU A 174 21.65 -36.22 -15.32
N PRO A 175 22.14 -37.44 -15.62
CA PRO A 175 21.49 -38.32 -16.59
C PRO A 175 20.07 -38.71 -16.16
N ALA A 176 19.19 -38.96 -17.14
CA ALA A 176 17.82 -39.38 -16.87
C ALA A 176 17.76 -40.65 -16.00
N GLY A 177 16.92 -40.62 -14.96
CA GLY A 177 16.75 -41.71 -14.00
C GLY A 177 17.85 -41.84 -12.95
N PHE A 178 18.96 -41.09 -13.05
CA PHE A 178 20.03 -41.14 -12.04
C PHE A 178 19.56 -40.58 -10.69
N PHE A 179 18.90 -39.41 -10.71
CA PHE A 179 18.38 -38.78 -9.49
C PHE A 179 17.29 -39.64 -8.83
N ASP A 180 16.36 -40.20 -9.61
CA ASP A 180 15.36 -41.15 -9.09
C ASP A 180 16.02 -42.39 -8.49
N GLY A 181 17.11 -42.88 -9.10
CA GLY A 181 17.92 -43.96 -8.57
C GLY A 181 18.57 -43.61 -7.23
N LEU A 182 19.12 -42.40 -7.10
CA LEU A 182 19.67 -41.90 -5.83
C LEU A 182 18.59 -41.88 -4.75
N LEU A 183 17.43 -41.28 -5.04
CA LEU A 183 16.31 -41.18 -4.08
C LEU A 183 15.85 -42.54 -3.57
N LYS A 184 15.76 -43.55 -4.44
CA LYS A 184 15.39 -44.91 -4.03
C LYS A 184 16.40 -45.53 -3.07
N ARG A 185 17.70 -45.35 -3.33
CA ARG A 185 18.77 -45.90 -2.49
C ARG A 185 18.92 -45.15 -1.16
N PHE A 186 18.50 -43.89 -1.12
CA PHE A 186 18.47 -43.13 0.11
C PHE A 186 17.42 -43.64 1.12
N GLU A 187 16.40 -44.39 0.67
CA GLU A 187 15.45 -45.07 1.59
C GLU A 187 16.17 -46.07 2.50
N ASP A 188 17.32 -46.60 2.07
CA ASP A 188 18.14 -47.53 2.83
C ASP A 188 18.93 -46.82 3.96
N GLU A 189 19.15 -45.49 3.88
CA GLU A 189 20.00 -44.69 4.78
C GLU A 189 19.38 -43.31 5.12
N PRO A 190 18.34 -43.25 5.98
CA PRO A 190 17.51 -42.05 6.17
C PRO A 190 18.23 -40.86 6.84
N GLU A 191 19.16 -41.12 7.76
CA GLU A 191 19.93 -40.05 8.44
C GLU A 191 20.96 -39.40 7.51
N GLY A 192 21.60 -40.21 6.67
CA GLY A 192 22.50 -39.76 5.61
C GLY A 192 21.76 -38.90 4.59
N PHE A 193 20.61 -39.38 4.13
CA PHE A 193 19.72 -38.64 3.23
C PHE A 193 19.36 -37.26 3.78
N ARG A 194 18.86 -37.19 5.03
CA ARG A 194 18.51 -35.91 5.67
C ARG A 194 19.71 -34.96 5.67
N THR A 195 20.87 -35.41 6.17
CA THR A 195 22.07 -34.57 6.29
C THR A 195 22.53 -34.01 4.93
N THR A 196 22.56 -34.85 3.89
CA THR A 196 22.95 -34.45 2.52
C THR A 196 22.02 -33.36 1.98
N PHE A 197 20.70 -33.56 2.10
CA PHE A 197 19.74 -32.61 1.53
C PHE A 197 19.58 -31.34 2.37
N GLU A 198 19.76 -31.39 3.70
CA GLU A 198 19.85 -30.18 4.52
C GLU A 198 21.02 -29.30 4.08
N GLN A 199 22.21 -29.89 3.87
CA GLN A 199 23.36 -29.16 3.34
C GLN A 199 23.11 -28.64 1.92
N LEU A 200 22.46 -29.42 1.06
CA LEU A 200 22.14 -29.01 -0.31
C LEU A 200 21.20 -27.78 -0.33
N TYR A 201 20.17 -27.75 0.52
CA TYR A 201 19.29 -26.58 0.64
C TYR A 201 20.05 -25.35 1.13
N LYS A 202 20.96 -25.51 2.08
CA LYS A 202 21.83 -24.44 2.57
C LYS A 202 22.78 -23.94 1.47
N ASP A 203 23.40 -24.83 0.71
CA ASP A 203 24.29 -24.45 -0.39
C ASP A 203 23.52 -23.72 -1.50
N LEU A 204 22.32 -24.21 -1.85
CA LEU A 204 21.42 -23.55 -2.79
C LEU A 204 21.04 -22.14 -2.32
N GLN A 205 20.71 -21.99 -1.04
CA GLN A 205 20.44 -20.70 -0.43
C GLN A 205 21.64 -19.73 -0.56
N HIS A 206 22.87 -20.20 -0.31
CA HIS A 206 24.08 -19.36 -0.45
C HIS A 206 24.34 -18.93 -1.90
N VAL A 207 23.98 -19.76 -2.88
CA VAL A 207 24.07 -19.39 -4.31
C VAL A 207 23.07 -18.27 -4.62
N VAL A 208 21.82 -18.43 -4.20
CA VAL A 208 20.71 -17.50 -4.50
C VAL A 208 20.93 -16.11 -3.89
N MET A 209 21.49 -16.03 -2.68
CA MET A 209 21.79 -14.75 -2.01
C MET A 209 22.66 -13.79 -2.83
N LYS A 210 23.40 -14.28 -3.82
CA LYS A 210 24.30 -13.46 -4.65
C LYS A 210 23.67 -13.03 -5.98
N LEU A 211 22.44 -13.48 -6.26
CA LEU A 211 21.81 -13.28 -7.57
C LEU A 211 20.92 -12.04 -7.57
N SER A 212 20.97 -11.32 -8.68
CA SER A 212 19.98 -10.29 -9.01
C SER A 212 18.89 -10.87 -9.92
N PRO A 213 17.83 -10.10 -10.23
CA PRO A 213 16.89 -10.46 -11.28
C PRO A 213 17.55 -10.76 -12.64
N LEU A 214 18.68 -10.14 -12.98
CA LEU A 214 19.38 -10.44 -14.25
C LEU A 214 20.27 -11.68 -14.17
N GLY A 215 20.45 -12.23 -12.97
CA GLY A 215 21.23 -13.45 -12.72
C GLY A 215 20.45 -14.74 -13.03
N PRO A 216 21.13 -15.91 -13.01
CA PRO A 216 20.56 -17.21 -13.37
C PRO A 216 19.67 -17.83 -12.27
N PHE A 217 18.80 -17.05 -11.63
CA PHE A 217 17.94 -17.54 -10.53
C PHE A 217 16.93 -18.60 -11.00
N GLN A 218 16.58 -18.62 -12.29
CA GLN A 218 15.61 -19.56 -12.87
C GLN A 218 16.04 -21.02 -12.63
N ARG A 219 17.35 -21.29 -12.68
CA ARG A 219 17.92 -22.62 -12.42
C ARG A 219 17.77 -23.02 -10.96
N CYS A 220 17.98 -22.06 -10.06
CA CYS A 220 17.86 -22.28 -8.62
C CYS A 220 16.41 -22.57 -8.22
N ILE A 221 15.46 -21.78 -8.71
CA ILE A 221 14.04 -21.97 -8.37
C ILE A 221 13.45 -23.23 -8.98
N ARG A 222 13.85 -23.59 -10.20
CA ARG A 222 13.49 -24.86 -10.82
C ARG A 222 14.03 -26.05 -10.03
N THR A 223 15.27 -25.96 -9.57
CA THR A 223 15.89 -27.01 -8.73
C THR A 223 15.13 -27.14 -7.43
N LEU A 224 14.86 -26.04 -6.73
CA LEU A 224 14.04 -26.05 -5.51
C LEU A 224 12.66 -26.68 -5.75
N HIS A 225 11.98 -26.26 -6.82
CA HIS A 225 10.68 -26.80 -7.19
C HIS A 225 10.72 -28.31 -7.47
N MET A 226 11.72 -28.78 -8.21
CA MET A 226 11.93 -30.21 -8.47
C MET A 226 12.16 -30.99 -7.17
N LEU A 227 12.97 -30.46 -6.24
CA LEU A 227 13.23 -31.12 -4.96
C LEU A 227 11.94 -31.23 -4.13
N VAL A 228 11.16 -30.16 -4.00
CA VAL A 228 9.93 -30.18 -3.18
C VAL A 228 8.79 -31.00 -3.80
N GLN A 229 8.85 -31.34 -5.09
CA GLN A 229 7.90 -32.27 -5.70
C GLN A 229 8.02 -33.69 -5.13
N HIS A 230 9.17 -34.05 -4.55
CA HIS A 230 9.34 -35.29 -3.82
C HIS A 230 8.94 -35.09 -2.34
N PRO A 231 7.89 -35.76 -1.84
CA PRO A 231 7.38 -35.51 -0.49
C PRO A 231 8.42 -35.65 0.65
N PRO A 232 9.33 -36.64 0.64
CA PRO A 232 10.38 -36.73 1.67
C PRO A 232 11.31 -35.51 1.68
N LEU A 233 11.64 -34.97 0.50
CA LEU A 233 12.49 -33.78 0.38
C LEU A 233 11.75 -32.51 0.80
N ALA A 234 10.47 -32.38 0.45
CA ALA A 234 9.63 -31.30 0.96
C ALA A 234 9.56 -31.30 2.49
N LYS A 235 9.49 -32.49 3.11
CA LYS A 235 9.52 -32.65 4.56
C LYS A 235 10.87 -32.24 5.16
N VAL A 236 11.99 -32.70 4.57
CA VAL A 236 13.34 -32.26 4.99
C VAL A 236 13.48 -30.75 4.90
N LEU A 237 12.96 -30.11 3.85
CA LEU A 237 13.00 -28.67 3.68
C LEU A 237 12.30 -27.92 4.82
N VAL A 238 11.07 -28.31 5.18
CA VAL A 238 10.31 -27.58 6.21
C VAL A 238 10.75 -27.91 7.64
N GLU A 239 11.41 -29.06 7.84
CA GLU A 239 12.02 -29.44 9.12
C GLU A 239 13.44 -28.87 9.28
N HIS A 240 14.03 -28.31 8.21
CA HIS A 240 15.37 -27.76 8.23
C HIS A 240 15.52 -26.69 9.34
N PRO A 241 16.63 -26.67 10.10
CA PRO A 241 16.84 -25.69 11.19
C PRO A 241 16.73 -24.23 10.75
N MET A 242 17.11 -23.94 9.51
CA MET A 242 17.01 -22.63 8.86
C MET A 242 15.74 -22.46 8.01
N TRP A 243 14.74 -23.35 8.08
CA TRP A 243 13.45 -23.12 7.42
C TRP A 243 12.81 -21.84 7.95
N CYS A 244 12.64 -21.80 9.27
CA CYS A 244 12.18 -20.64 10.02
C CYS A 244 13.04 -20.51 11.28
N PRO A 245 14.18 -19.78 11.21
CA PRO A 245 15.10 -19.61 12.33
C PRO A 245 14.38 -19.18 13.62
N LYS A 246 14.72 -19.80 14.75
CA LYS A 246 14.13 -19.50 16.06
C LYS A 246 15.15 -18.84 16.99
N GLY A 247 14.69 -17.88 17.80
CA GLY A 247 15.51 -17.21 18.81
C GLY A 247 15.11 -15.76 19.06
N HIS A 248 15.52 -15.22 20.21
CA HIS A 248 15.21 -13.83 20.61
C HIS A 248 15.83 -12.77 19.68
N HIS A 249 16.94 -13.09 19.03
CA HIS A 249 17.64 -12.20 18.10
C HIS A 249 17.16 -12.30 16.65
N VAL A 250 16.22 -13.21 16.35
CA VAL A 250 15.68 -13.37 14.99
C VAL A 250 14.70 -12.24 14.71
N ASN A 251 15.08 -11.39 13.77
CA ASN A 251 14.30 -10.28 13.25
C ASN A 251 13.99 -10.49 11.75
N GLY A 252 13.28 -9.55 11.13
CA GLY A 252 12.89 -9.65 9.72
C GLY A 252 14.07 -9.79 8.76
N ARG A 253 15.17 -9.09 9.03
CA ARG A 253 16.39 -9.15 8.21
C ARG A 253 17.08 -10.52 8.30
N VAL A 254 17.14 -11.10 9.51
CA VAL A 254 17.70 -12.44 9.72
C VAL A 254 16.86 -13.48 8.98
N LEU A 255 15.52 -13.38 9.01
CA LEU A 255 14.65 -14.25 8.24
C LEU A 255 14.93 -14.15 6.73
N GLU A 256 15.05 -12.94 6.20
CA GLU A 256 15.34 -12.75 4.77
C GLU A 256 16.67 -13.39 4.34
N VAL A 257 17.75 -13.14 5.08
CA VAL A 257 19.09 -13.55 4.66
C VAL A 257 19.40 -15.00 5.03
N SER A 258 18.92 -15.46 6.19
CA SER A 258 19.35 -16.73 6.77
C SER A 258 18.36 -17.87 6.56
N SER A 259 17.09 -17.59 6.27
CA SER A 259 16.13 -18.66 5.99
C SER A 259 16.38 -19.29 4.63
N ILE A 260 15.87 -20.51 4.40
CA ILE A 260 16.03 -21.18 3.10
C ILE A 260 15.27 -20.44 1.98
N LEU A 261 14.06 -19.94 2.25
CA LEU A 261 13.23 -19.28 1.23
C LEU A 261 13.47 -17.77 1.11
N GLY A 262 13.85 -17.09 2.18
CA GLY A 262 14.07 -15.63 2.20
C GLY A 262 14.91 -15.11 1.03
N PRO A 263 16.04 -15.75 0.69
CA PRO A 263 16.92 -15.32 -0.40
C PRO A 263 16.27 -15.37 -1.79
N PHE A 264 15.31 -16.28 -2.00
CA PHE A 264 14.57 -16.32 -3.26
C PHE A 264 13.59 -15.14 -3.36
N PHE A 265 13.01 -14.71 -2.24
CA PHE A 265 12.17 -13.51 -2.21
C PHE A 265 13.00 -12.22 -2.28
N HIS A 266 14.24 -12.21 -1.76
CA HIS A 266 15.16 -11.08 -1.79
C HIS A 266 15.47 -10.57 -3.20
N ILE A 267 15.42 -11.45 -4.21
CA ILE A 267 15.65 -11.08 -5.61
C ILE A 267 14.65 -9.99 -6.05
N SER A 268 15.15 -8.78 -6.27
CA SER A 268 14.35 -7.61 -6.61
C SER A 268 15.19 -6.57 -7.35
N VAL A 269 14.52 -5.67 -8.07
CA VAL A 269 15.15 -4.48 -8.68
C VAL A 269 15.16 -3.30 -7.70
N ILE A 270 14.28 -3.31 -6.69
CA ILE A 270 14.21 -2.26 -5.68
C ILE A 270 15.53 -2.24 -4.87
N PRO A 271 16.23 -1.10 -4.82
CA PRO A 271 17.48 -0.99 -4.09
C PRO A 271 17.29 -1.29 -2.59
N ASP A 272 18.22 -2.05 -2.01
CA ASP A 272 18.32 -2.29 -0.57
C ASP A 272 19.46 -1.44 0.03
N HIS A 273 19.59 -1.46 1.35
CA HIS A 273 20.67 -0.80 2.06
C HIS A 273 22.05 -1.30 1.54
N PRO A 274 23.02 -0.40 1.25
CA PRO A 274 24.26 -0.75 0.56
C PRO A 274 25.06 -1.90 1.16
N VAL A 275 24.97 -2.10 2.48
CA VAL A 275 25.64 -3.19 3.22
C VAL A 275 25.18 -4.59 2.78
N PHE A 276 23.94 -4.74 2.30
CA PHE A 276 23.40 -6.05 1.89
C PHE A 276 23.64 -6.35 0.40
N GLY A 277 24.05 -5.36 -0.40
CA GLY A 277 24.29 -5.51 -1.84
C GLY A 277 23.00 -5.58 -2.67
N SER A 278 23.14 -5.69 -4.00
CA SER A 278 22.00 -5.72 -4.95
C SER A 278 21.99 -6.97 -5.84
N GLY A 279 22.76 -8.00 -5.44
CA GLY A 279 23.05 -9.17 -6.27
C GLY A 279 23.82 -8.83 -7.55
N GLU A 280 24.39 -9.85 -8.19
CA GLU A 280 25.04 -9.73 -9.49
C GLU A 280 24.25 -10.48 -10.57
N PRO A 281 24.12 -9.92 -11.78
CA PRO A 281 24.63 -8.60 -12.20
C PRO A 281 23.80 -7.41 -11.69
N ASN A 282 24.44 -6.29 -11.33
CA ASN A 282 23.73 -5.12 -10.78
C ASN A 282 22.69 -4.52 -11.76
N VAL A 283 21.39 -4.69 -11.46
CA VAL A 283 20.29 -4.23 -12.34
C VAL A 283 20.29 -2.72 -12.51
N ARG A 284 20.55 -1.98 -11.44
CA ARG A 284 20.55 -0.51 -11.45
C ARG A 284 21.57 0.03 -12.45
N GLN A 285 22.79 -0.50 -12.44
CA GLN A 285 23.85 -0.09 -13.36
C GLN A 285 23.60 -0.57 -14.80
N GLN A 286 23.08 -1.78 -14.99
CA GLN A 286 22.87 -2.33 -16.33
C GLN A 286 21.66 -1.71 -17.03
N CYS A 287 20.54 -1.55 -16.32
CA CYS A 287 19.28 -1.11 -16.88
C CYS A 287 19.03 0.40 -16.76
N PHE A 288 19.68 1.11 -15.85
CA PHE A 288 19.34 2.51 -15.55
C PHE A 288 20.53 3.47 -15.43
N SER A 289 21.75 3.07 -15.78
CA SER A 289 22.88 4.02 -15.88
C SER A 289 22.66 5.09 -16.95
N GLU A 290 23.18 6.31 -16.70
CA GLU A 290 23.17 7.42 -17.66
C GLU A 290 21.76 7.78 -18.17
N VAL A 291 20.81 7.94 -17.26
CA VAL A 291 19.39 8.17 -17.58
C VAL A 291 19.19 9.33 -18.56
N SER A 292 19.97 10.40 -18.39
CA SER A 292 19.89 11.64 -19.17
C SER A 292 20.22 11.45 -20.66
N SER A 293 20.97 10.42 -21.03
CA SER A 293 21.42 10.15 -22.41
C SER A 293 20.69 8.99 -23.09
N ARG A 294 19.93 8.18 -22.33
CA ARG A 294 19.23 7.00 -22.86
C ARG A 294 18.00 7.36 -23.71
N ARG A 295 17.78 6.57 -24.77
CA ARG A 295 16.58 6.66 -25.60
C ARG A 295 15.39 6.04 -24.87
N ALA A 296 14.20 6.60 -25.07
CA ALA A 296 12.96 6.08 -24.47
C ALA A 296 12.68 4.61 -24.84
N ALA A 297 13.03 4.18 -26.05
CA ALA A 297 12.83 2.79 -26.51
C ALA A 297 13.69 1.78 -25.73
N ASP A 298 14.92 2.15 -25.36
CA ASP A 298 15.83 1.28 -24.60
C ASP A 298 15.35 1.13 -23.15
N LEU A 299 14.80 2.20 -22.58
CA LEU A 299 14.19 2.18 -21.25
C LEU A 299 12.94 1.28 -21.24
N MET A 300 12.07 1.39 -22.25
CA MET A 300 10.89 0.53 -22.38
C MET A 300 11.25 -0.95 -22.54
N SER A 301 12.32 -1.25 -23.28
CA SER A 301 12.83 -2.61 -23.43
C SER A 301 13.36 -3.17 -22.11
N SER A 302 14.03 -2.33 -21.31
CA SER A 302 14.51 -2.69 -19.96
C SER A 302 13.34 -3.00 -19.03
N TYR A 303 12.28 -2.19 -19.06
CA TYR A 303 11.05 -2.44 -18.29
C TYR A 303 10.37 -3.76 -18.69
N ALA A 304 10.24 -4.03 -19.98
CA ALA A 304 9.63 -5.28 -20.46
C ALA A 304 10.45 -6.52 -20.04
N MET A 305 11.77 -6.44 -20.13
CA MET A 305 12.67 -7.51 -19.66
C MET A 305 12.51 -7.75 -18.16
N ILE A 306 12.62 -6.69 -17.35
CA ILE A 306 12.50 -6.77 -15.89
C ILE A 306 11.16 -7.40 -15.50
N LYS A 307 10.05 -6.92 -16.09
CA LYS A 307 8.72 -7.47 -15.84
C LYS A 307 8.65 -8.96 -16.14
N ALA A 308 9.10 -9.39 -17.32
CA ALA A 308 9.06 -10.80 -17.73
C ALA A 308 9.85 -11.70 -16.78
N VAL A 309 11.02 -11.25 -16.37
CA VAL A 309 11.93 -12.00 -15.49
C VAL A 309 11.38 -12.08 -14.06
N LEU A 310 10.87 -10.98 -13.50
CA LEU A 310 10.24 -10.98 -12.18
C LEU A 310 8.96 -11.83 -12.16
N HIS A 311 8.15 -11.80 -13.22
CA HIS A 311 6.97 -12.69 -13.32
C HIS A 311 7.36 -14.17 -13.32
N GLN A 312 8.49 -14.52 -13.95
CA GLN A 312 9.03 -15.88 -13.88
C GLN A 312 9.45 -16.26 -12.46
N LEU A 313 10.09 -15.33 -11.73
CA LEU A 313 10.42 -15.51 -10.31
C LEU A 313 9.16 -15.73 -9.47
N TYR A 314 8.17 -14.85 -9.58
CA TYR A 314 6.92 -14.93 -8.81
C TYR A 314 6.17 -16.22 -9.09
N ARG A 315 6.13 -16.66 -10.35
CA ARG A 315 5.51 -17.94 -10.73
C ARG A 315 6.25 -19.13 -10.12
N GLY A 316 7.57 -19.16 -10.20
CA GLY A 316 8.34 -20.26 -9.60
C GLY A 316 8.18 -20.31 -8.08
N LEU A 317 8.13 -19.15 -7.41
CA LEU A 317 7.93 -19.06 -5.96
C LEU A 317 6.53 -19.53 -5.57
N TYR A 318 5.52 -19.12 -6.34
CA TYR A 318 4.15 -19.60 -6.20
C TYR A 318 4.08 -21.12 -6.38
N ASP A 319 4.72 -21.69 -7.40
CA ASP A 319 4.70 -23.14 -7.65
C ASP A 319 5.34 -23.91 -6.47
N VAL A 320 6.47 -23.44 -5.94
CA VAL A 320 7.11 -24.02 -4.74
C VAL A 320 6.16 -23.96 -3.53
N LEU A 321 5.62 -22.78 -3.20
CA LEU A 321 4.69 -22.64 -2.08
C LEU A 321 3.44 -23.48 -2.26
N MET A 322 2.90 -23.58 -3.47
CA MET A 322 1.70 -24.38 -3.74
C MET A 322 1.94 -25.87 -3.53
N VAL A 323 3.12 -26.40 -3.87
CA VAL A 323 3.48 -27.80 -3.57
C VAL A 323 3.51 -28.01 -2.04
N LEU A 324 4.12 -27.09 -1.29
CA LEU A 324 4.18 -27.16 0.17
C LEU A 324 2.82 -26.98 0.84
N LEU A 325 1.96 -26.11 0.31
CA LEU A 325 0.61 -25.85 0.84
C LEU A 325 -0.37 -26.98 0.48
N ARG A 326 -0.17 -27.70 -0.63
CA ARG A 326 -1.01 -28.85 -1.00
C ARG A 326 -0.67 -30.10 -0.21
N THR A 327 0.59 -30.26 0.18
CA THR A 327 1.07 -31.43 0.92
C THR A 327 0.69 -31.33 2.41
N PRO A 328 -0.06 -32.29 2.98
CA PRO A 328 -0.56 -32.21 4.36
C PRO A 328 0.53 -32.01 5.41
N ASP A 329 1.66 -32.72 5.26
CA ASP A 329 2.75 -32.71 6.24
C ASP A 329 3.54 -31.39 6.25
N THR A 330 3.48 -30.59 5.18
CA THR A 330 4.26 -29.35 5.03
C THR A 330 3.40 -28.09 5.12
N ARG A 331 2.08 -28.20 4.96
CA ARG A 331 1.15 -27.06 4.92
C ARG A 331 1.27 -26.16 6.15
N GLU A 332 1.24 -26.75 7.34
CA GLU A 332 1.30 -25.98 8.59
C GLU A 332 2.63 -25.23 8.73
N SER A 333 3.75 -25.86 8.38
CA SER A 333 5.08 -25.23 8.40
C SER A 333 5.22 -24.11 7.38
N ALA A 334 4.57 -24.25 6.21
CA ALA A 334 4.50 -23.19 5.19
C ALA A 334 3.69 -21.99 5.65
N LEU A 335 2.50 -22.21 6.22
CA LEU A 335 1.68 -21.14 6.78
C LEU A 335 2.35 -20.48 7.99
N GLN A 336 3.02 -21.26 8.85
CA GLN A 336 3.80 -20.73 9.97
C GLN A 336 4.93 -19.83 9.48
N TYR A 337 5.68 -20.24 8.47
CA TYR A 337 6.74 -19.41 7.89
C TYR A 337 6.20 -18.06 7.38
N LEU A 338 5.08 -18.06 6.64
CA LEU A 338 4.45 -16.83 6.17
C LEU A 338 4.00 -15.92 7.33
N GLY A 339 3.40 -16.51 8.38
CA GLY A 339 3.00 -15.79 9.59
C GLY A 339 4.19 -15.16 10.33
N GLU A 340 5.27 -15.92 10.53
CA GLU A 340 6.50 -15.44 11.17
C GLU A 340 7.19 -14.33 10.37
N VAL A 341 7.23 -14.44 9.04
CA VAL A 341 7.75 -13.37 8.17
C VAL A 341 6.97 -12.07 8.39
N VAL A 342 5.63 -12.12 8.50
CA VAL A 342 4.82 -10.94 8.82
C VAL A 342 5.11 -10.42 10.22
N GLN A 343 5.07 -11.29 11.24
CA GLN A 343 5.20 -10.90 12.64
C GLN A 343 6.57 -10.28 12.97
N LYS A 344 7.65 -10.79 12.38
CA LYS A 344 9.01 -10.26 12.56
C LYS A 344 9.29 -8.97 11.80
N ASN A 345 8.34 -8.53 10.98
CA ASN A 345 8.46 -7.34 10.12
C ASN A 345 7.37 -6.30 10.38
N VAL A 346 6.62 -6.40 11.49
CA VAL A 346 5.59 -5.39 11.85
C VAL A 346 6.17 -3.98 11.93
N ASN A 347 7.45 -3.84 12.32
CA ASN A 347 8.12 -2.54 12.39
C ASN A 347 8.30 -1.86 11.03
N ARG A 348 8.10 -2.54 9.89
CA ARG A 348 8.11 -1.93 8.55
C ARG A 348 7.03 -0.84 8.39
N SER A 349 5.98 -0.84 9.22
CA SER A 349 4.96 0.22 9.20
C SER A 349 5.41 1.53 9.85
N GLN A 350 6.55 1.55 10.57
CA GLN A 350 7.06 2.75 11.23
C GLN A 350 7.65 3.73 10.22
N MET A 351 7.43 5.03 10.44
CA MET A 351 7.93 6.12 9.59
C MET A 351 9.46 6.08 9.41
N GLN A 352 10.20 5.70 10.45
CA GLN A 352 11.65 5.48 10.41
C GLN A 352 11.98 4.08 10.90
N SER A 353 11.89 3.12 9.98
CA SER A 353 12.23 1.72 10.26
C SER A 353 13.75 1.50 10.22
N ASN A 354 14.30 0.69 11.13
CA ASN A 354 15.72 0.30 11.10
C ASN A 354 15.97 -0.76 10.00
N PRO A 355 16.74 -0.47 8.92
CA PRO A 355 16.95 -1.39 7.80
C PRO A 355 17.65 -2.71 8.16
N PHE A 356 18.35 -2.75 9.31
CA PHE A 356 19.04 -3.94 9.83
C PHE A 356 18.12 -4.84 10.67
N ALA A 357 16.93 -4.36 11.04
CA ALA A 357 15.95 -5.11 11.83
C ALA A 357 14.77 -5.63 10.99
N ILE A 358 14.53 -5.02 9.83
CA ILE A 358 13.46 -5.38 8.90
C ILE A 358 14.02 -6.02 7.64
N ALA A 359 13.23 -6.88 7.00
CA ALA A 359 13.50 -7.37 5.66
C ALA A 359 13.46 -6.22 4.64
N SER A 360 14.06 -6.41 3.47
CA SER A 360 14.06 -5.44 2.38
C SER A 360 12.65 -5.21 1.81
N SER A 361 12.46 -4.04 1.17
CA SER A 361 11.24 -3.79 0.40
C SER A 361 11.12 -4.71 -0.81
N GLY A 362 12.24 -5.12 -1.40
CA GLY A 362 12.27 -6.10 -2.49
C GLY A 362 11.65 -7.44 -2.10
N MET A 363 12.05 -8.00 -0.96
CA MET A 363 11.47 -9.25 -0.42
C MET A 363 9.96 -9.15 -0.26
N PHE A 364 9.47 -8.06 0.35
CA PHE A 364 8.05 -7.91 0.64
C PHE A 364 7.20 -7.60 -0.59
N VAL A 365 7.76 -6.95 -1.62
CA VAL A 365 7.09 -6.77 -2.92
C VAL A 365 7.00 -8.10 -3.67
N SER A 366 8.09 -8.88 -3.71
CA SER A 366 8.07 -10.23 -4.29
C SER A 366 7.09 -11.15 -3.55
N LEU A 367 7.04 -11.07 -2.21
CA LEU A 367 6.09 -11.82 -1.40
C LEU A 367 4.65 -11.35 -1.68
N SER A 368 4.42 -10.05 -1.81
CA SER A 368 3.11 -9.48 -2.19
C SER A 368 2.60 -10.06 -3.51
N ALA A 369 3.44 -10.10 -4.54
CA ALA A 369 3.07 -10.69 -5.84
C ALA A 369 2.71 -12.17 -5.73
N VAL A 370 3.45 -12.95 -4.93
CA VAL A 370 3.17 -14.38 -4.73
C VAL A 370 1.89 -14.60 -3.91
N MET A 371 1.66 -13.82 -2.86
CA MET A 371 0.45 -13.88 -2.04
C MET A 371 -0.80 -13.50 -2.85
N LEU A 372 -0.71 -12.51 -3.75
CA LEU A 372 -1.80 -12.19 -4.68
C LEU A 372 -2.13 -13.36 -5.62
N LYS A 373 -1.12 -14.07 -6.12
CA LYS A 373 -1.32 -15.30 -6.92
C LYS A 373 -1.97 -16.42 -6.12
N LEU A 374 -1.62 -16.58 -4.84
CA LEU A 374 -2.31 -17.52 -3.93
C LEU A 374 -3.77 -17.12 -3.71
N CYS A 375 -4.09 -15.82 -3.71
CA CYS A 375 -5.47 -15.32 -3.60
C CYS A 375 -6.28 -15.45 -4.88
N SER A 376 -5.65 -15.37 -6.05
CA SER A 376 -6.31 -15.36 -7.38
C SER A 376 -7.48 -16.34 -7.54
N PRO A 377 -7.43 -17.61 -7.06
CA PRO A 377 -8.55 -18.56 -7.16
C PRO A 377 -9.84 -18.13 -6.45
N PHE A 378 -9.83 -17.09 -5.61
CA PHE A 378 -10.99 -16.59 -4.89
C PHE A 378 -11.22 -15.07 -5.04
N LEU A 379 -10.58 -14.44 -6.02
CA LEU A 379 -10.79 -13.02 -6.39
C LEU A 379 -11.77 -12.85 -7.57
N ASP A 380 -12.72 -13.79 -7.75
CA ASP A 380 -13.67 -13.74 -8.85
C ASP A 380 -14.58 -12.51 -8.79
N ALA A 381 -15.00 -12.00 -9.95
CA ALA A 381 -15.83 -10.78 -10.06
C ALA A 381 -17.12 -10.84 -9.23
N SER A 382 -17.74 -12.03 -9.10
CA SER A 382 -18.93 -12.25 -8.28
C SER A 382 -18.67 -12.35 -6.77
N SER A 383 -17.39 -12.32 -6.34
CA SER A 383 -16.98 -12.47 -4.95
C SER A 383 -17.56 -13.73 -4.29
N SER A 384 -17.64 -14.82 -5.05
CA SER A 384 -18.37 -16.07 -4.71
C SER A 384 -17.88 -16.77 -3.43
N LYS A 385 -16.66 -16.44 -2.99
CA LYS A 385 -16.00 -17.06 -1.84
C LYS A 385 -15.87 -16.11 -0.65
N LYS A 386 -16.50 -14.94 -0.67
CA LYS A 386 -16.47 -13.96 0.44
C LYS A 386 -16.88 -14.58 1.78
N ASP A 387 -17.85 -15.49 1.78
CA ASP A 387 -18.38 -16.13 2.99
C ASP A 387 -17.39 -17.12 3.63
N LYS A 388 -16.28 -17.42 2.96
CA LYS A 388 -15.20 -18.25 3.51
C LYS A 388 -14.19 -17.45 4.34
N ILE A 389 -14.33 -16.12 4.36
CA ILE A 389 -13.49 -15.20 5.14
C ILE A 389 -14.16 -15.00 6.50
N ASP A 390 -13.63 -15.69 7.50
CA ASP A 390 -14.16 -15.65 8.85
C ASP A 390 -13.57 -14.48 9.64
N ILE A 391 -14.43 -13.55 10.04
CA ILE A 391 -14.07 -12.37 10.82
C ILE A 391 -13.37 -12.70 12.15
N ARG A 392 -13.66 -13.88 12.73
CA ARG A 392 -13.09 -14.31 14.01
C ARG A 392 -11.57 -14.44 13.96
N TYR A 393 -10.97 -14.56 12.78
CA TYR A 393 -9.51 -14.61 12.60
C TYR A 393 -8.81 -13.39 13.21
N VAL A 394 -9.44 -12.20 13.10
CA VAL A 394 -8.90 -10.94 13.63
C VAL A 394 -8.88 -10.92 15.17
N PHE A 395 -9.80 -11.64 15.82
CA PHE A 395 -10.03 -11.52 17.27
C PHE A 395 -9.60 -12.74 18.10
N GLN A 396 -9.59 -13.94 17.53
CA GLN A 396 -9.39 -15.21 18.27
C GLN A 396 -7.97 -15.78 18.12
N GLY A 397 -6.98 -14.92 17.88
CA GLY A 397 -5.58 -15.32 17.85
C GLY A 397 -5.24 -16.21 16.65
N GLY A 398 -5.50 -15.74 15.43
CA GLY A 398 -4.95 -16.33 14.21
C GLY A 398 -3.41 -16.28 14.19
N ARG A 399 -2.78 -16.72 13.10
CA ARG A 399 -1.30 -16.69 12.97
C ARG A 399 -0.71 -15.28 12.97
N ILE A 400 -1.54 -14.26 12.80
CA ILE A 400 -1.16 -12.86 12.81
C ILE A 400 -1.89 -12.17 13.95
N ASP A 401 -1.16 -11.39 14.72
CA ASP A 401 -1.72 -10.52 15.74
C ASP A 401 -2.17 -9.18 15.15
N PHE A 402 -3.47 -8.89 15.26
CA PHE A 402 -4.07 -7.61 14.86
C PHE A 402 -4.35 -6.68 16.03
N SER A 403 -4.14 -7.12 17.28
CA SER A 403 -4.60 -6.41 18.48
C SER A 403 -3.95 -5.03 18.68
N GLY A 404 -2.72 -4.85 18.17
CA GLY A 404 -1.99 -3.58 18.24
C GLY A 404 -2.30 -2.58 17.11
N LEU A 405 -3.19 -2.92 16.18
CA LEU A 405 -3.53 -2.04 15.07
C LEU A 405 -4.72 -1.13 15.41
N THR A 406 -4.70 0.10 14.90
CA THR A 406 -5.83 1.01 15.01
C THR A 406 -7.05 0.40 14.32
N ALA A 407 -8.18 0.35 15.03
CA ALA A 407 -9.45 -0.10 14.49
C ALA A 407 -10.22 1.07 13.84
N ILE A 408 -11.13 0.75 12.91
CA ILE A 408 -11.89 1.75 12.14
C ILE A 408 -12.67 2.73 13.04
N LEU A 409 -13.25 2.25 14.14
CA LEU A 409 -14.09 3.08 15.03
C LEU A 409 -13.80 2.86 16.52
N THR A 410 -13.67 1.60 16.95
CA THR A 410 -13.57 1.23 18.38
C THR A 410 -12.19 1.45 18.97
N THR A 411 -12.14 1.74 20.26
CA THR A 411 -10.89 1.77 21.03
C THR A 411 -10.42 0.35 21.38
N SER A 412 -9.13 0.18 21.63
CA SER A 412 -8.57 -1.10 22.07
C SER A 412 -9.21 -1.63 23.36
N GLU A 413 -9.61 -0.74 24.27
CA GLU A 413 -10.29 -1.11 25.52
C GLU A 413 -11.72 -1.61 25.31
N GLU A 414 -12.48 -0.97 24.41
CA GLU A 414 -13.83 -1.40 24.05
C GLU A 414 -13.79 -2.74 23.33
N LEU A 415 -12.83 -2.91 22.43
CA LEU A 415 -12.61 -4.16 21.72
C LEU A 415 -12.29 -5.31 22.67
N ALA A 416 -11.33 -5.10 23.59
CA ALA A 416 -10.97 -6.11 24.59
C ALA A 416 -12.19 -6.52 25.44
N ARG A 417 -12.99 -5.55 25.91
CA ARG A 417 -14.22 -5.80 26.67
C ARG A 417 -15.24 -6.60 25.87
N TRP A 418 -15.45 -6.26 24.59
CA TRP A 418 -16.40 -6.95 23.73
C TRP A 418 -15.97 -8.41 23.45
N VAL A 419 -14.70 -8.63 23.10
CA VAL A 419 -14.14 -9.98 22.87
C VAL A 419 -14.27 -10.83 24.14
N ASP A 420 -13.94 -10.28 25.31
CA ASP A 420 -14.08 -10.97 26.60
C ASP A 420 -15.54 -11.34 26.89
N SER A 421 -16.48 -10.43 26.65
CA SER A 421 -17.91 -10.69 26.85
C SER A 421 -18.44 -11.79 25.92
N GLY A 422 -18.00 -11.79 24.66
CA GLY A 422 -18.35 -12.81 23.68
C GLY A 422 -17.76 -14.17 24.04
N ASN A 423 -16.52 -14.22 24.51
CA ASN A 423 -15.87 -15.45 24.97
C ASN A 423 -16.56 -16.02 26.22
N ARG A 424 -16.95 -15.19 27.19
CA ARG A 424 -17.70 -15.62 28.38
C ARG A 424 -19.07 -16.20 28.02
N SER A 425 -19.83 -15.49 27.19
CA SER A 425 -21.17 -15.92 26.74
C SER A 425 -21.12 -17.26 25.99
N ARG A 426 -20.10 -17.47 25.15
CA ARG A 426 -19.88 -18.77 24.46
C ARG A 426 -19.50 -19.88 25.42
N THR A 427 -18.66 -19.59 26.42
CA THR A 427 -18.28 -20.58 27.44
C THR A 427 -19.49 -21.03 28.26
N GLU A 428 -20.39 -20.09 28.59
CA GLU A 428 -21.65 -20.38 29.28
C GLU A 428 -22.64 -21.16 28.40
N GLY A 429 -22.78 -20.79 27.13
CA GLY A 429 -23.60 -21.55 26.16
C GLY A 429 -23.10 -22.98 25.96
N PHE A 430 -21.77 -23.18 25.87
CA PHE A 430 -21.18 -24.51 25.78
C PHE A 430 -21.40 -25.33 27.06
N ARG A 431 -21.29 -24.70 28.24
CA ARG A 431 -21.65 -25.35 29.52
C ARG A 431 -23.12 -25.76 29.58
N GLN A 432 -24.05 -24.92 29.12
CA GLN A 432 -25.47 -25.27 29.08
C GLN A 432 -25.76 -26.43 28.11
N VAL A 433 -25.14 -26.44 26.92
CA VAL A 433 -25.30 -27.55 25.96
C VAL A 433 -24.69 -28.84 26.50
N THR A 434 -23.56 -28.76 27.19
CA THR A 434 -22.92 -29.92 27.82
C THR A 434 -23.76 -30.44 28.99
N GLN A 435 -24.30 -29.56 29.84
CA GLN A 435 -25.23 -29.92 30.91
C GLN A 435 -26.54 -30.52 30.36
N LEU A 436 -27.06 -30.01 29.24
CA LEU A 436 -28.23 -30.58 28.57
C LEU A 436 -27.93 -31.97 28.01
N ARG A 437 -26.73 -32.19 27.44
CA ARG A 437 -26.29 -33.53 26.99
C ARG A 437 -26.13 -34.50 28.16
N GLU A 438 -25.51 -34.07 29.25
CA GLU A 438 -25.37 -34.87 30.48
C GLU A 438 -26.72 -35.15 31.14
N GLN A 439 -27.66 -34.21 31.12
CA GLN A 439 -29.03 -34.43 31.61
C GLN A 439 -29.82 -35.41 30.73
N VAL A 440 -29.67 -35.33 29.40
CA VAL A 440 -30.27 -36.28 28.46
C VAL A 440 -29.65 -37.67 28.63
N GLU A 441 -28.34 -37.76 28.87
CA GLU A 441 -27.63 -39.01 29.11
C GLU A 441 -27.96 -39.62 30.47
N MET A 442 -28.13 -38.80 31.52
CA MET A 442 -28.65 -39.21 32.83
C MET A 442 -30.10 -39.68 32.77
N HIS A 443 -30.98 -39.00 32.00
CA HIS A 443 -32.35 -39.45 31.77
C HIS A 443 -32.39 -40.78 31.00
N ARG A 444 -31.42 -41.01 30.11
CA ARG A 444 -31.28 -42.25 29.36
C ARG A 444 -30.77 -43.39 30.26
N LEU A 445 -29.86 -43.12 31.19
CA LEU A 445 -29.35 -44.07 32.18
C LEU A 445 -30.36 -44.39 33.30
N GLN A 446 -31.27 -43.47 33.63
CA GLN A 446 -32.37 -43.71 34.58
C GLN A 446 -33.54 -44.51 33.98
N ALA A 447 -33.59 -44.65 32.65
CA ALA A 447 -34.61 -45.45 31.96
C ALA A 447 -34.22 -46.93 31.81
N GLU A 448 -33.01 -47.32 32.21
CA GLU A 448 -32.53 -48.71 32.15
C GLU A 448 -32.01 -49.18 33.51
N GLU A 449 -32.90 -49.78 34.31
CA GLU A 449 -32.53 -50.89 35.21
C GLU A 449 -33.71 -51.89 35.23
N PRO A 450 -33.46 -53.22 35.32
CA PRO A 450 -32.45 -53.83 36.19
C PRO A 450 -31.63 -54.99 35.59
N SER A 451 -30.37 -55.15 36.01
CA SER A 451 -29.87 -56.36 36.72
C SER A 451 -28.33 -56.43 36.77
N THR A 452 -27.80 -56.35 37.99
CA THR A 452 -26.63 -57.07 38.55
C THR A 452 -25.41 -57.34 37.64
N SER A 453 -24.29 -56.69 37.91
CA SER A 453 -23.20 -57.25 38.74
C SER A 453 -21.96 -56.34 38.77
N MET A 454 -21.38 -56.27 39.97
CA MET A 454 -20.22 -55.49 40.37
C MET A 454 -18.91 -55.99 39.76
N THR A 455 -18.02 -55.05 39.38
CA THR A 455 -16.62 -55.04 39.85
C THR A 455 -16.00 -53.64 39.74
N ASN A 456 -15.41 -53.19 40.83
CA ASN A 456 -14.71 -51.92 41.03
C ASN A 456 -13.34 -51.87 40.32
N SER A 457 -13.01 -50.71 39.74
CA SER A 457 -11.70 -50.07 39.95
C SER A 457 -11.78 -48.58 39.58
N SER A 458 -12.16 -47.77 40.56
CA SER A 458 -12.01 -46.32 40.58
C SER A 458 -10.58 -45.94 40.98
N GLN A 459 -10.01 -44.94 40.28
CA GLN A 459 -9.08 -43.89 40.74
C GLN A 459 -7.87 -43.68 39.83
N SER A 460 -7.98 -42.76 38.87
CA SER A 460 -7.00 -41.67 38.64
C SER A 460 -7.49 -40.67 37.59
N SER A 461 -8.62 -40.01 37.86
CA SER A 461 -9.04 -38.79 37.15
C SER A 461 -9.20 -37.74 38.23
N LEU A 462 -8.21 -36.85 38.39
CA LEU A 462 -8.25 -35.57 39.11
C LEU A 462 -6.81 -35.04 39.26
N LYS A 463 -6.20 -34.60 38.15
CA LYS A 463 -5.06 -33.64 38.11
C LYS A 463 -4.62 -33.35 36.67
N SER A 464 -5.45 -32.67 35.88
CA SER A 464 -4.98 -31.74 34.82
C SER A 464 -6.07 -30.76 34.37
N MET A 465 -6.89 -30.24 35.30
CA MET A 465 -7.85 -29.16 35.02
C MET A 465 -7.32 -27.80 35.48
N ALA A 466 -6.10 -27.46 35.05
CA ALA A 466 -5.52 -26.13 35.28
C ALA A 466 -4.52 -25.77 34.17
N SER A 467 -5.03 -25.56 32.95
CA SER A 467 -4.46 -24.66 31.91
C SER A 467 -5.11 -24.88 30.52
N ALA A 468 -6.44 -24.97 30.44
CA ALA A 468 -7.08 -24.97 29.13
C ALA A 468 -7.10 -23.54 28.58
N ALA A 469 -6.06 -23.18 27.83
CA ALA A 469 -6.16 -22.10 26.83
C ALA A 469 -7.34 -22.42 25.90
N PRO A 470 -8.07 -21.41 25.39
CA PRO A 470 -9.23 -21.65 24.54
C PRO A 470 -8.80 -22.44 23.29
N ASP A 471 -9.62 -23.41 22.89
CA ASP A 471 -9.39 -24.32 21.76
C ASP A 471 -8.85 -23.59 20.52
N ASN A 472 -7.81 -24.16 19.89
CA ASN A 472 -7.23 -23.71 18.63
C ASN A 472 -8.30 -23.73 17.52
N VAL A 473 -9.00 -22.60 17.33
CA VAL A 473 -9.97 -22.43 16.24
C VAL A 473 -9.22 -22.59 14.91
N LYS A 474 -9.50 -23.68 14.18
CA LYS A 474 -8.90 -23.91 12.86
C LYS A 474 -9.65 -23.11 11.81
N PHE A 475 -8.97 -22.16 11.19
CA PHE A 475 -9.50 -21.37 10.09
C PHE A 475 -9.31 -22.06 8.74
N SER A 476 -10.13 -21.69 7.76
CA SER A 476 -9.96 -22.20 6.40
C SER A 476 -8.72 -21.61 5.75
N PHE A 477 -8.07 -22.34 4.83
CA PHE A 477 -6.93 -21.80 4.07
C PHE A 477 -7.26 -20.48 3.37
N ILE A 478 -8.48 -20.31 2.85
CA ILE A 478 -8.90 -19.07 2.18
C ILE A 478 -8.90 -17.91 3.19
N CYS A 479 -9.44 -18.13 4.39
CA CYS A 479 -9.44 -17.13 5.45
C CYS A 479 -8.02 -16.76 5.89
N GLU A 480 -7.17 -17.76 6.16
CA GLU A 480 -5.78 -17.52 6.55
C GLU A 480 -5.00 -16.80 5.45
N CYS A 481 -5.12 -17.26 4.21
CA CYS A 481 -4.45 -16.66 3.06
C CYS A 481 -4.92 -15.22 2.84
N PHE A 482 -6.22 -14.93 2.99
CA PHE A 482 -6.75 -13.58 2.87
C PHE A 482 -6.09 -12.63 3.89
N PHE A 483 -6.12 -12.95 5.18
CA PHE A 483 -5.55 -12.06 6.21
C PHE A 483 -4.02 -12.00 6.19
N LEU A 484 -3.33 -13.10 5.82
CA LEU A 484 -1.89 -13.08 5.55
C LEU A 484 -1.56 -12.13 4.39
N THR A 485 -2.31 -12.22 3.29
CA THR A 485 -2.14 -11.32 2.14
C THR A 485 -2.38 -9.87 2.54
N ALA A 486 -3.44 -9.56 3.31
CA ALA A 486 -3.69 -8.20 3.80
C ALA A 486 -2.46 -7.59 4.48
N ARG A 487 -1.86 -8.33 5.42
CA ARG A 487 -0.68 -7.87 6.16
C ARG A 487 0.59 -7.81 5.31
N VAL A 488 0.77 -8.77 4.38
CA VAL A 488 1.89 -8.74 3.44
C VAL A 488 1.80 -7.53 2.51
N LEU A 489 0.62 -7.20 1.98
CA LEU A 489 0.43 -6.04 1.11
C LEU A 489 0.67 -4.73 1.87
N ASN A 490 0.14 -4.61 3.09
CA ASN A 490 0.34 -3.45 3.96
C ASN A 490 1.84 -3.17 4.21
N LEU A 491 2.58 -4.20 4.63
CA LEU A 491 4.02 -4.10 4.93
C LEU A 491 4.91 -4.12 3.67
N GLY A 492 4.33 -4.46 2.52
CA GLY A 492 5.03 -4.71 1.26
C GLY A 492 4.65 -3.76 0.16
N LEU A 493 3.74 -4.19 -0.73
CA LEU A 493 3.36 -3.41 -1.91
C LEU A 493 2.95 -1.97 -1.55
N ILE A 494 2.05 -1.79 -0.59
CA ILE A 494 1.55 -0.46 -0.21
C ILE A 494 2.67 0.39 0.41
N LYS A 495 3.45 -0.20 1.32
CA LYS A 495 4.63 0.47 1.88
C LYS A 495 5.63 0.90 0.80
N ALA A 496 5.88 0.06 -0.20
CA ALA A 496 6.81 0.35 -1.28
C ALA A 496 6.28 1.47 -2.21
N LEU A 497 4.97 1.56 -2.42
CA LEU A 497 4.35 2.68 -3.13
C LEU A 497 4.50 3.99 -2.34
N LEU A 498 4.29 3.97 -1.02
CA LEU A 498 4.53 5.13 -0.14
C LEU A 498 6.01 5.55 -0.15
N ASP A 499 6.93 4.59 -0.10
CA ASP A 499 8.38 4.86 -0.21
C ASP A 499 8.74 5.49 -1.55
N PHE A 500 8.12 5.04 -2.64
CA PHE A 500 8.27 5.66 -3.94
C PHE A 500 7.78 7.12 -3.96
N LYS A 501 6.64 7.42 -3.32
CA LYS A 501 6.14 8.79 -3.19
C LYS A 501 7.13 9.69 -2.44
N SER A 502 7.68 9.21 -1.32
CA SER A 502 8.73 9.91 -0.58
C SER A 502 9.99 10.13 -1.43
N LEU A 503 10.43 9.09 -2.15
CA LEU A 503 11.59 9.14 -3.03
C LEU A 503 11.42 10.19 -4.15
N VAL A 504 10.23 10.30 -4.74
CA VAL A 504 9.94 11.29 -5.77
C VAL A 504 9.96 12.71 -5.20
N GLN A 505 9.41 12.92 -4.00
CA GLN A 505 9.45 14.22 -3.30
C GLN A 505 10.89 14.61 -2.96
N ASP A 506 11.67 13.67 -2.42
CA ASP A 506 13.09 13.87 -2.11
C ASP A 506 13.91 14.19 -3.35
N LEU A 507 13.67 13.47 -4.46
CA LEU A 507 14.32 13.73 -5.75
C LEU A 507 13.99 15.14 -6.26
N SER A 508 12.75 15.60 -6.15
CA SER A 508 12.37 16.96 -6.52
C SER A 508 13.14 17.99 -5.69
N ARG A 509 13.14 17.83 -4.36
CA ARG A 509 13.87 18.72 -3.44
C ARG A 509 15.36 18.78 -3.75
N ARG A 510 16.00 17.63 -4.01
CA ARG A 510 17.43 17.57 -4.38
C ARG A 510 17.72 18.21 -5.74
N LYS A 511 16.80 18.13 -6.70
CA LYS A 511 16.92 18.83 -7.99
C LYS A 511 16.86 20.35 -7.81
N ASP A 512 15.97 20.84 -6.95
CA ASP A 512 15.85 22.27 -6.64
C ASP A 512 17.09 22.81 -5.91
N GLU A 513 17.63 22.03 -4.96
CA GLU A 513 18.91 22.32 -4.29
C GLU A 513 20.07 22.37 -5.30
N LEU A 514 20.15 21.40 -6.22
CA LEU A 514 21.17 21.37 -7.28
C LEU A 514 21.05 22.59 -8.21
N ALA A 515 19.84 22.98 -8.60
CA ALA A 515 19.61 24.16 -9.42
C ALA A 515 20.10 25.43 -8.69
N THR A 516 19.85 25.51 -7.38
CA THR A 516 20.29 26.62 -6.54
C THR A 516 21.83 26.68 -6.43
N LEU A 517 22.51 25.54 -6.23
CA LEU A 517 23.98 25.47 -6.26
C LEU A 517 24.57 25.87 -7.61
N LYS A 518 23.96 25.42 -8.72
CA LYS A 518 24.39 25.80 -10.08
C LYS A 518 24.24 27.30 -10.33
N ASN A 519 23.22 27.94 -9.76
CA ASN A 519 23.00 29.39 -9.88
C ASN A 519 24.01 30.22 -9.09
N MET A 520 24.65 29.65 -8.04
CA MET A 520 25.73 30.32 -7.29
C MET A 520 27.07 30.32 -8.02
N ARG A 521 27.17 29.70 -9.19
CA ARG A 521 28.41 29.62 -9.99
C ARG A 521 28.78 31.02 -10.52
N GLY A 522 29.86 31.61 -10.02
CA GLY A 522 30.31 32.95 -10.45
C GLY A 522 31.35 33.62 -9.54
N HIS A 523 31.61 34.92 -9.78
CA HIS A 523 32.52 35.72 -8.96
C HIS A 523 31.94 35.92 -7.56
N GLY A 524 32.58 35.32 -6.54
CA GLY A 524 32.11 35.31 -5.15
C GLY A 524 31.58 33.96 -4.65
N ALA A 525 31.70 32.89 -5.45
CA ALA A 525 31.30 31.56 -5.03
C ALA A 525 32.18 31.01 -3.86
N PRO A 526 31.61 30.26 -2.91
CA PRO A 526 32.36 29.61 -1.85
C PRO A 526 33.44 28.67 -2.39
N PRO A 527 34.62 28.57 -1.74
CA PRO A 527 35.61 27.55 -2.09
C PRO A 527 34.99 26.16 -1.87
N GLY A 528 34.99 25.33 -2.92
CA GLY A 528 34.39 23.98 -2.89
C GLY A 528 33.07 23.83 -3.65
N ILE A 529 32.47 24.90 -4.18
CA ILE A 529 31.17 24.85 -4.89
C ILE A 529 31.13 23.82 -6.03
N GLU A 530 32.23 23.62 -6.76
CA GLU A 530 32.32 22.62 -7.83
C GLU A 530 32.26 21.18 -7.29
N GLN A 531 32.85 20.94 -6.11
CA GLN A 531 32.76 19.65 -5.43
C GLN A 531 31.35 19.42 -4.90
N ASP A 532 30.71 20.45 -4.34
CA ASP A 532 29.33 20.37 -3.85
C ASP A 532 28.34 20.11 -5.00
N ILE A 533 28.53 20.77 -6.15
CA ILE A 533 27.74 20.50 -7.36
C ILE A 533 27.95 19.05 -7.82
N ALA A 534 29.19 18.58 -7.91
CA ALA A 534 29.47 17.20 -8.32
C ALA A 534 28.86 16.16 -7.37
N GLN A 535 28.88 16.41 -6.05
CA GLN A 535 28.21 15.56 -5.06
C GLN A 535 26.69 15.58 -5.22
N ALA A 536 26.09 16.77 -5.39
CA ALA A 536 24.66 16.91 -5.59
C ALA A 536 24.20 16.25 -6.90
N GLU A 537 24.97 16.35 -7.98
CA GLU A 537 24.72 15.64 -9.25
C GLU A 537 24.75 14.12 -9.06
N ALA A 538 25.73 13.59 -8.32
CA ALA A 538 25.81 12.16 -8.03
C ALA A 538 24.61 11.67 -7.21
N VAL A 539 24.15 12.45 -6.23
CA VAL A 539 22.95 12.14 -5.43
C VAL A 539 21.68 12.17 -6.29
N VAL A 540 21.52 13.18 -7.15
CA VAL A 540 20.35 13.28 -8.06
C VAL A 540 20.33 12.12 -9.06
N GLU A 541 21.47 11.75 -9.63
CA GLU A 541 21.59 10.60 -10.53
C GLU A 541 21.24 9.30 -9.80
N GLN A 542 21.74 9.13 -8.56
CA GLN A 542 21.40 7.97 -7.74
C GLN A 542 19.90 7.88 -7.45
N LEU A 543 19.27 8.95 -6.95
CA LEU A 543 17.84 8.95 -6.66
C LEU A 543 17.00 8.79 -7.94
N SER A 544 17.48 9.27 -9.09
CA SER A 544 16.83 9.06 -10.38
C SER A 544 16.87 7.59 -10.81
N GLN A 545 18.01 6.91 -10.60
CA GLN A 545 18.15 5.48 -10.86
C GLN A 545 17.27 4.64 -9.91
N ASP A 546 17.25 4.99 -8.63
CA ASP A 546 16.41 4.32 -7.62
C ASP A 546 14.93 4.50 -7.99
N ARG A 547 14.51 5.70 -8.42
CA ARG A 547 13.15 5.95 -8.93
C ARG A 547 12.80 5.03 -10.09
N LEU A 548 13.70 4.85 -11.07
CA LEU A 548 13.46 3.96 -12.21
C LEU A 548 13.36 2.49 -11.81
N CYS A 549 14.13 2.07 -10.80
CA CYS A 549 14.03 0.73 -10.24
C CYS A 549 12.62 0.48 -9.66
N TYR A 550 12.13 1.39 -8.82
CA TYR A 550 10.76 1.33 -8.30
C TYR A 550 9.71 1.40 -9.42
N ASP A 551 9.85 2.33 -10.38
CA ASP A 551 8.94 2.47 -11.53
C ASP A 551 8.85 1.16 -12.32
N SER A 552 9.99 0.49 -12.56
CA SER A 552 10.05 -0.76 -13.33
C SER A 552 9.35 -1.96 -12.67
N GLN A 553 9.50 -2.14 -11.35
CA GLN A 553 8.95 -3.29 -10.63
C GLN A 553 7.52 -3.04 -10.13
N LEU A 554 7.13 -1.80 -9.86
CA LEU A 554 5.82 -1.45 -9.29
C LEU A 554 4.87 -0.84 -10.32
N LEU A 555 5.26 0.30 -10.91
CA LEU A 555 4.34 1.12 -11.71
C LEU A 555 4.17 0.60 -13.14
N LYS A 556 5.21 0.00 -13.73
CA LYS A 556 5.14 -0.61 -15.07
C LYS A 556 4.54 -2.01 -15.05
N ASP A 557 4.40 -2.62 -13.87
CA ASP A 557 3.73 -3.91 -13.71
C ASP A 557 2.23 -3.73 -13.48
N VAL A 558 1.52 -3.40 -14.56
CA VAL A 558 0.06 -3.21 -14.54
C VAL A 558 -0.68 -4.45 -14.02
N ASP A 559 -0.17 -5.65 -14.30
CA ASP A 559 -0.82 -6.90 -13.89
C ASP A 559 -0.79 -7.04 -12.37
N LEU A 560 0.34 -6.71 -11.73
CA LEU A 560 0.48 -6.71 -10.28
C LEU A 560 -0.48 -5.71 -9.62
N LEU A 561 -0.61 -4.51 -10.18
CA LEU A 561 -1.56 -3.50 -9.68
C LEU A 561 -3.01 -3.96 -9.82
N GLN A 562 -3.38 -4.58 -10.95
CA GLN A 562 -4.72 -5.12 -11.17
C GLN A 562 -5.02 -6.33 -10.25
N GLU A 563 -4.06 -7.22 -10.02
CA GLU A 563 -4.18 -8.31 -9.04
C GLU A 563 -4.41 -7.75 -7.62
N ALA A 564 -3.69 -6.69 -7.24
CA ALA A 564 -3.88 -6.00 -5.97
C ALA A 564 -5.24 -5.28 -5.87
N LEU A 565 -5.69 -4.61 -6.94
CA LEU A 565 -7.00 -3.97 -7.00
C LEU A 565 -8.13 -4.99 -6.88
N ALA A 566 -8.01 -6.16 -7.53
CA ALA A 566 -8.98 -7.24 -7.39
C ALA A 566 -9.04 -7.78 -5.95
N TYR A 567 -7.89 -7.86 -5.26
CA TYR A 567 -7.83 -8.22 -3.85
C TYR A 567 -8.53 -7.19 -2.95
N TYR A 568 -8.21 -5.89 -3.11
CA TYR A 568 -8.83 -4.84 -2.31
C TYR A 568 -10.30 -4.62 -2.65
N ARG A 569 -10.73 -4.95 -3.87
CA ARG A 569 -12.16 -5.02 -4.22
C ARG A 569 -12.86 -6.05 -3.34
N LEU A 570 -12.32 -7.27 -3.23
CA LEU A 570 -12.87 -8.28 -2.32
C LEU A 570 -12.85 -7.81 -0.86
N MET A 571 -11.81 -7.09 -0.43
CA MET A 571 -11.73 -6.50 0.92
C MET A 571 -12.88 -5.52 1.17
N VAL A 572 -13.13 -4.55 0.27
CA VAL A 572 -14.22 -3.58 0.48
C VAL A 572 -15.60 -4.22 0.38
N VAL A 573 -15.79 -5.22 -0.50
CA VAL A 573 -17.03 -6.01 -0.58
C VAL A 573 -17.27 -6.78 0.72
N TRP A 574 -16.23 -7.40 1.27
CA TRP A 574 -16.31 -8.12 2.53
C TRP A 574 -16.61 -7.17 3.70
N LEU A 575 -15.90 -6.04 3.80
CA LEU A 575 -16.17 -5.01 4.81
C LEU A 575 -17.60 -4.46 4.72
N ALA A 576 -18.09 -4.15 3.51
CA ALA A 576 -19.46 -3.71 3.31
C ALA A 576 -20.48 -4.77 3.74
N SER A 577 -20.18 -6.06 3.56
CA SER A 577 -21.07 -7.14 4.01
C SER A 577 -21.25 -7.19 5.52
N LEU A 578 -20.26 -6.71 6.31
CA LEU A 578 -20.35 -6.62 7.77
C LEU A 578 -21.36 -5.57 8.25
N VAL A 579 -21.77 -4.65 7.36
CA VAL A 579 -22.80 -3.62 7.65
C VAL A 579 -24.10 -3.83 6.87
N GLY A 580 -24.28 -5.01 6.26
CA GLY A 580 -25.48 -5.37 5.50
C GLY A 580 -25.35 -5.32 3.97
N GLY A 581 -24.19 -4.91 3.45
CA GLY A 581 -23.90 -4.80 2.02
C GLY A 581 -23.94 -3.35 1.51
N PHE A 582 -23.89 -3.18 0.18
CA PHE A 582 -23.89 -1.85 -0.45
C PHE A 582 -25.29 -1.24 -0.51
N HIS A 583 -25.77 -0.74 0.63
CA HIS A 583 -27.05 -0.05 0.71
C HIS A 583 -26.99 1.15 1.65
N MET A 584 -27.85 2.13 1.41
CA MET A 584 -28.05 3.31 2.26
C MET A 584 -29.53 3.41 2.68
N PRO A 585 -29.84 3.95 3.87
CA PRO A 585 -28.90 4.48 4.87
C PRO A 585 -28.09 3.37 5.55
N LEU A 586 -26.92 3.73 6.09
CA LEU A 586 -26.13 2.85 6.95
C LEU A 586 -26.90 2.49 8.24
N PRO A 587 -26.60 1.35 8.88
CA PRO A 587 -27.17 1.01 10.18
C PRO A 587 -26.99 2.11 11.23
N ALA A 588 -28.01 2.40 12.03
CA ALA A 588 -27.93 3.47 13.04
C ALA A 588 -26.86 3.24 14.11
N GLN A 589 -26.60 1.97 14.44
CA GLN A 589 -25.48 1.55 15.28
C GLN A 589 -24.48 0.77 14.41
N CYS A 590 -23.22 1.21 14.44
CA CYS A 590 -22.16 0.51 13.72
C CYS A 590 -21.95 -0.89 14.32
N PRO A 591 -22.07 -1.97 13.52
CA PRO A 591 -21.80 -3.32 14.00
C PRO A 591 -20.37 -3.43 14.54
N MET A 592 -20.22 -4.01 15.74
CA MET A 592 -18.91 -4.20 16.37
C MET A 592 -17.94 -4.98 15.46
N ASP A 593 -18.48 -5.92 14.69
CA ASP A 593 -17.75 -6.66 13.67
C ASP A 593 -17.03 -5.73 12.68
N PHE A 594 -17.71 -4.72 12.13
CA PHE A 594 -17.09 -3.73 11.25
C PHE A 594 -16.20 -2.74 12.02
N ALA A 595 -16.72 -2.19 13.13
CA ALA A 595 -16.06 -1.16 13.94
C ALA A 595 -14.66 -1.56 14.41
N SER A 596 -14.48 -2.86 14.65
CA SER A 596 -13.26 -3.46 15.21
C SER A 596 -12.25 -3.90 14.15
N MET A 597 -12.57 -3.76 12.86
CA MET A 597 -11.63 -4.10 11.80
C MET A 597 -10.43 -3.15 11.79
N PRO A 598 -9.22 -3.64 11.44
CA PRO A 598 -8.05 -2.79 11.26
C PRO A 598 -8.28 -1.71 10.21
N GLU A 599 -7.94 -0.47 10.56
CA GLU A 599 -8.12 0.71 9.71
C GLU A 599 -7.36 0.60 8.38
N HIS A 600 -6.17 -0.01 8.40
CA HIS A 600 -5.35 -0.18 7.19
C HIS A 600 -6.03 -0.99 6.08
N PHE A 601 -7.04 -1.81 6.38
CA PHE A 601 -7.79 -2.53 5.35
C PHE A 601 -8.49 -1.57 4.37
N VAL A 602 -8.92 -0.42 4.88
CA VAL A 602 -9.52 0.65 4.08
C VAL A 602 -8.45 1.58 3.55
N GLU A 603 -7.49 1.96 4.39
CA GLU A 603 -6.42 2.89 4.00
C GLU A 603 -5.62 2.38 2.81
N ASP A 604 -5.23 1.10 2.84
CA ASP A 604 -4.44 0.47 1.78
C ASP A 604 -5.20 0.43 0.45
N ALA A 605 -6.51 0.20 0.50
CA ALA A 605 -7.37 0.23 -0.68
C ALA A 605 -7.42 1.63 -1.30
N MET A 606 -7.62 2.66 -0.47
CA MET A 606 -7.66 4.05 -0.94
C MET A 606 -6.30 4.51 -1.49
N GLU A 607 -5.20 4.14 -0.82
CA GLU A 607 -3.85 4.46 -1.29
C GLU A 607 -3.56 3.81 -2.64
N LEU A 608 -3.91 2.53 -2.81
CA LEU A 608 -3.75 1.83 -4.09
C LEU A 608 -4.57 2.48 -5.21
N LEU A 609 -5.81 2.90 -4.94
CA LEU A 609 -6.65 3.60 -5.92
C LEU A 609 -6.00 4.95 -6.32
N LEU A 610 -5.48 5.73 -5.37
CA LEU A 610 -4.79 6.99 -5.66
C LEU A 610 -3.56 6.78 -6.57
N PHE A 611 -2.77 5.74 -6.31
CA PHE A 611 -1.65 5.38 -7.17
C PHE A 611 -2.12 4.91 -8.55
N ALA A 612 -3.15 4.07 -8.61
CA ALA A 612 -3.69 3.55 -9.87
C ALA A 612 -4.33 4.65 -10.74
N SER A 613 -4.95 5.67 -10.16
CA SER A 613 -5.50 6.82 -10.89
C SER A 613 -4.44 7.60 -11.67
N ARG A 614 -3.17 7.56 -11.24
CA ARG A 614 -2.04 8.17 -11.96
C ARG A 614 -1.52 7.31 -13.11
N ILE A 615 -2.00 6.08 -13.24
CA ILE A 615 -1.61 5.10 -14.25
C ILE A 615 -2.89 4.56 -14.89
N PRO A 616 -3.50 5.28 -15.86
CA PRO A 616 -4.84 4.94 -16.37
C PRO A 616 -5.02 3.47 -16.76
N LYS A 617 -3.98 2.84 -17.33
CA LYS A 617 -3.97 1.41 -17.69
C LYS A 617 -4.19 0.45 -16.52
N ALA A 618 -3.87 0.86 -15.28
CA ALA A 618 -4.09 0.05 -14.09
C ALA A 618 -5.58 -0.08 -13.72
N LEU A 619 -6.40 0.89 -14.11
CA LEU A 619 -7.85 0.88 -13.84
C LEU A 619 -8.66 0.27 -15.00
N ASP A 620 -8.04 0.01 -16.16
CA ASP A 620 -8.72 -0.61 -17.30
C ASP A 620 -9.28 -2.00 -16.92
N GLY A 621 -10.60 -2.17 -17.03
CA GLY A 621 -11.29 -3.42 -16.73
C GLY A 621 -11.54 -3.69 -15.24
N VAL A 622 -11.20 -2.77 -14.35
CA VAL A 622 -11.48 -2.87 -12.91
C VAL A 622 -12.93 -2.49 -12.63
N ILE A 623 -13.62 -3.23 -11.76
CA ILE A 623 -14.98 -2.92 -11.32
C ILE A 623 -14.92 -1.81 -10.27
N LEU A 624 -15.22 -0.58 -10.68
CA LEU A 624 -15.12 0.61 -9.82
C LEU A 624 -16.39 0.92 -9.04
N ASP A 625 -17.56 0.42 -9.45
CA ASP A 625 -18.85 0.65 -8.79
C ASP A 625 -18.86 0.24 -7.31
N GLU A 626 -18.18 -0.85 -6.95
CA GLU A 626 -18.10 -1.32 -5.56
C GLU A 626 -17.22 -0.42 -4.70
N PHE A 627 -16.14 0.13 -5.27
CA PHE A 627 -15.32 1.14 -4.59
C PHE A 627 -16.09 2.47 -4.45
N MET A 628 -16.81 2.89 -5.49
CA MET A 628 -17.68 4.08 -5.46
C MET A 628 -18.76 3.93 -4.38
N SER A 629 -19.43 2.78 -4.33
CA SER A 629 -20.42 2.45 -3.29
C SER A 629 -19.81 2.53 -1.90
N PHE A 630 -18.65 1.90 -1.68
CA PHE A 630 -17.96 1.92 -0.40
C PHE A 630 -17.60 3.35 0.04
N ILE A 631 -16.99 4.14 -0.86
CA ILE A 631 -16.59 5.52 -0.57
C ILE A 631 -17.81 6.37 -0.20
N VAL A 632 -18.86 6.33 -1.03
CA VAL A 632 -20.08 7.12 -0.80
C VAL A 632 -20.72 6.76 0.54
N MET A 633 -20.78 5.48 0.90
CA MET A 633 -21.36 5.05 2.18
C MET A 633 -20.60 5.60 3.38
N PHE A 634 -19.27 5.55 3.37
CA PHE A 634 -18.47 5.77 4.59
C PHE A 634 -17.84 7.15 4.72
N MET A 635 -17.57 7.88 3.62
CA MET A 635 -16.88 9.19 3.68
C MET A 635 -17.65 10.24 4.52
N GLY A 636 -18.99 10.17 4.53
CA GLY A 636 -19.85 11.10 5.27
C GLY A 636 -20.25 10.63 6.66
N SER A 637 -19.78 9.45 7.12
CA SER A 637 -20.27 8.83 8.35
C SER A 637 -19.20 8.73 9.44
N PRO A 638 -19.06 9.73 10.33
CA PRO A 638 -18.15 9.65 11.48
C PRO A 638 -18.53 8.54 12.48
N LEU A 639 -19.78 8.05 12.42
CA LEU A 639 -20.29 6.94 13.22
C LEU A 639 -19.82 5.57 12.77
N HIS A 640 -19.24 5.46 11.58
CA HIS A 640 -18.75 4.20 11.02
C HIS A 640 -17.25 4.24 10.77
N VAL A 641 -16.72 5.38 10.31
CA VAL A 641 -15.26 5.58 10.16
C VAL A 641 -14.87 6.82 10.96
N LYS A 642 -14.16 6.59 12.07
CA LYS A 642 -13.81 7.66 13.02
C LYS A 642 -12.77 8.62 12.46
N ASN A 643 -11.76 8.10 11.77
CA ASN A 643 -10.63 8.90 11.31
C ASN A 643 -11.04 9.86 10.18
N PRO A 644 -11.00 11.20 10.40
CA PRO A 644 -11.35 12.18 9.37
C PRO A 644 -10.36 12.17 8.20
N TYR A 645 -9.07 11.84 8.42
CA TYR A 645 -8.07 11.76 7.36
C TYR A 645 -8.32 10.59 6.41
N LEU A 646 -8.80 9.47 6.92
CA LEU A 646 -9.19 8.34 6.08
C LEU A 646 -10.42 8.67 5.24
N ARG A 647 -11.42 9.34 5.82
CA ARG A 647 -12.59 9.86 5.09
C ARG A 647 -12.20 10.90 4.03
N ALA A 648 -11.26 11.79 4.35
CA ALA A 648 -10.68 12.73 3.40
C ALA A 648 -9.93 12.04 2.25
N LYS A 649 -9.18 10.96 2.53
CA LYS A 649 -8.50 10.16 1.51
C LYS A 649 -9.49 9.52 0.52
N MET A 650 -10.69 9.14 0.98
CA MET A 650 -11.76 8.68 0.09
C MET A 650 -12.22 9.79 -0.87
N VAL A 651 -12.30 11.04 -0.40
CA VAL A 651 -12.59 12.20 -1.27
C VAL A 651 -11.45 12.46 -2.25
N GLU A 652 -10.18 12.32 -1.83
CA GLU A 652 -9.02 12.42 -2.72
C GLU A 652 -9.12 11.40 -3.88
N VAL A 653 -9.59 10.18 -3.61
CA VAL A 653 -9.83 9.17 -4.64
C VAL A 653 -10.91 9.65 -5.63
N LEU A 654 -12.06 10.13 -5.14
CA LEU A 654 -13.12 10.65 -6.01
C LEU A 654 -12.67 11.86 -6.84
N ASN A 655 -11.92 12.77 -6.22
CA ASN A 655 -11.36 13.92 -6.89
C ASN A 655 -10.41 13.48 -8.03
N ALA A 656 -9.56 12.48 -7.79
CA ALA A 656 -8.70 11.89 -8.82
C ALA A 656 -9.48 11.15 -9.94
N TRP A 657 -10.72 10.75 -9.66
CA TRP A 657 -11.61 10.09 -10.63
C TRP A 657 -12.49 11.06 -11.41
N MET A 658 -12.46 12.37 -11.12
CA MET A 658 -13.27 13.32 -11.87
C MET A 658 -12.97 13.24 -13.38
N PRO A 659 -14.00 13.24 -14.26
CA PRO A 659 -13.79 13.09 -15.69
C PRO A 659 -12.84 14.14 -16.30
N SER A 660 -12.82 15.35 -15.77
CA SER A 660 -11.92 16.44 -16.18
C SER A 660 -10.43 16.15 -15.92
N LYS A 661 -10.12 15.28 -14.95
CA LYS A 661 -8.75 14.86 -14.58
C LYS A 661 -8.33 13.56 -15.28
N CYS A 662 -9.22 12.96 -16.09
CA CYS A 662 -8.97 11.71 -16.80
C CYS A 662 -8.51 11.95 -18.25
N TYR A 663 -7.27 11.56 -18.57
CA TYR A 663 -6.73 11.70 -19.93
C TYR A 663 -7.08 10.53 -20.87
N SER A 664 -7.59 9.41 -20.33
CA SER A 664 -7.98 8.24 -21.12
C SER A 664 -9.47 8.32 -21.52
N PRO A 665 -9.82 8.25 -22.82
CA PRO A 665 -11.22 8.36 -23.25
C PRO A 665 -12.14 7.26 -22.71
N THR A 666 -11.66 6.02 -22.61
CA THR A 666 -12.44 4.87 -22.11
C THR A 666 -12.64 4.92 -20.60
N LEU A 667 -11.61 5.37 -19.88
CA LEU A 667 -11.70 5.55 -18.44
C LEU A 667 -12.59 6.75 -18.11
N GLY A 668 -12.48 7.84 -18.89
CA GLY A 668 -13.29 9.05 -18.74
C GLY A 668 -14.79 8.75 -18.82
N SER A 669 -15.23 7.93 -19.78
CA SER A 669 -16.65 7.54 -19.86
C SER A 669 -17.09 6.66 -18.69
N SER A 670 -16.25 5.73 -18.22
CA SER A 670 -16.52 4.93 -17.03
C SER A 670 -16.66 5.82 -15.79
N MET A 671 -15.75 6.78 -15.61
CA MET A 671 -15.79 7.72 -14.48
C MET A 671 -17.01 8.63 -14.54
N SER A 672 -17.36 9.18 -15.71
CA SER A 672 -18.62 9.91 -15.90
C SER A 672 -19.82 9.06 -15.50
N SER A 673 -19.85 7.78 -15.88
CA SER A 673 -20.93 6.87 -15.47
C SER A 673 -20.98 6.64 -13.95
N LEU A 674 -19.85 6.65 -13.24
CA LEU A 674 -19.83 6.53 -11.78
C LEU A 674 -20.44 7.75 -11.10
N PHE A 675 -20.19 8.96 -11.61
CA PHE A 675 -20.78 10.17 -11.04
C PHE A 675 -22.22 10.38 -11.50
N GLU A 676 -22.54 10.16 -12.77
CA GLU A 676 -23.82 10.53 -13.38
C GLU A 676 -24.86 9.40 -13.40
N GLY A 677 -24.44 8.13 -13.22
CA GLY A 677 -25.30 6.95 -13.32
C GLY A 677 -25.39 6.10 -12.05
N HIS A 678 -24.40 6.16 -11.16
CA HIS A 678 -24.36 5.30 -9.98
C HIS A 678 -25.42 5.69 -8.94
N GLN A 679 -26.29 4.75 -8.56
CA GLN A 679 -27.48 5.02 -7.75
C GLN A 679 -27.15 5.67 -6.39
N LEU A 680 -26.17 5.15 -5.65
CA LEU A 680 -25.79 5.74 -4.36
C LEU A 680 -25.13 7.11 -4.52
N ALA A 681 -24.40 7.31 -5.62
CA ALA A 681 -23.71 8.58 -5.85
C ALA A 681 -24.74 9.70 -6.06
N LEU A 682 -25.70 9.47 -6.96
CA LEU A 682 -26.77 10.41 -7.29
C LEU A 682 -27.58 10.88 -6.08
N GLN A 683 -27.73 10.04 -5.06
CA GLN A 683 -28.54 10.34 -3.89
C GLN A 683 -27.74 10.83 -2.67
N TYR A 684 -26.54 10.30 -2.43
CA TYR A 684 -25.83 10.48 -1.16
C TYR A 684 -24.47 11.18 -1.29
N LEU A 685 -23.90 11.33 -2.50
CA LEU A 685 -22.59 11.95 -2.69
C LEU A 685 -22.55 13.39 -2.17
N VAL A 686 -23.45 14.26 -2.67
CA VAL A 686 -23.50 15.67 -2.25
C VAL A 686 -23.80 15.83 -0.74
N PRO A 687 -24.85 15.20 -0.17
CA PRO A 687 -25.10 15.29 1.28
C PRO A 687 -23.88 14.89 2.12
N ASN A 688 -23.19 13.80 1.74
CA ASN A 688 -22.07 13.27 2.49
C ASN A 688 -20.81 14.14 2.38
N LEU A 689 -20.58 14.78 1.22
CA LEU A 689 -19.50 15.75 1.04
C LEU A 689 -19.72 17.01 1.89
N LEU A 690 -20.94 17.54 1.89
CA LEU A 690 -21.31 18.70 2.71
C LEU A 690 -21.17 18.39 4.20
N GLN A 691 -21.59 17.19 4.64
CA GLN A 691 -21.40 16.75 6.03
C GLN A 691 -19.91 16.62 6.39
N LEU A 692 -19.11 16.00 5.51
CA LEU A 692 -17.67 15.84 5.76
C LEU A 692 -16.96 17.20 5.84
N TYR A 693 -17.35 18.18 5.00
CA TYR A 693 -16.82 19.55 5.06
C TYR A 693 -16.98 20.17 6.47
N VAL A 694 -18.13 19.91 7.11
CA VAL A 694 -18.42 20.33 8.49
C VAL A 694 -17.59 19.55 9.51
N ASP A 695 -17.51 18.22 9.36
CA ASP A 695 -16.82 17.33 10.31
C ASP A 695 -15.31 17.60 10.46
N ILE A 696 -14.65 18.14 9.41
CA ILE A 696 -13.20 18.40 9.39
C ILE A 696 -12.79 19.56 10.32
N GLU A 697 -13.72 20.38 10.82
CA GLU A 697 -13.40 21.54 11.66
C GLU A 697 -12.70 21.18 13.01
N PHE A 698 -12.72 19.91 13.43
CA PHE A 698 -12.28 19.47 14.77
C PHE A 698 -10.82 18.97 14.90
N THR A 699 -9.89 19.32 14.01
CA THR A 699 -8.50 18.83 14.10
C THR A 699 -7.64 19.68 15.07
N GLY A 700 -7.70 19.34 16.36
CA GLY A 700 -7.14 20.12 17.49
C GLY A 700 -5.61 20.18 17.68
N ALA A 701 -4.76 19.93 16.67
CA ALA A 701 -3.30 20.13 16.79
C ALA A 701 -2.76 21.24 15.88
N HIS A 702 -1.69 21.94 16.33
CA HIS A 702 -1.15 23.15 15.69
C HIS A 702 -0.74 23.02 14.21
N ASN A 703 -0.39 21.82 13.72
CA ASN A 703 -0.09 21.60 12.29
C ASN A 703 -1.35 21.21 11.47
N GLN A 704 -2.42 20.80 12.13
CA GLN A 704 -3.65 20.30 11.48
C GLN A 704 -4.61 21.43 11.07
N PHE A 705 -4.38 22.66 11.56
CA PHE A 705 -5.16 23.83 11.19
C PHE A 705 -5.10 24.09 9.68
N TYR A 706 -3.92 23.93 9.05
CA TYR A 706 -3.77 24.15 7.62
C TYR A 706 -4.22 22.95 6.77
N ASP A 707 -4.13 21.73 7.30
CA ASP A 707 -4.59 20.53 6.61
C ASP A 707 -6.09 20.57 6.28
N LYS A 708 -6.89 21.25 7.13
CA LYS A 708 -8.34 21.39 6.93
C LYS A 708 -8.68 22.06 5.61
N PHE A 709 -7.94 23.10 5.24
CA PHE A 709 -8.20 23.84 3.99
C PHE A 709 -7.86 23.01 2.76
N ASN A 710 -6.79 22.21 2.80
CA ASN A 710 -6.45 21.29 1.71
C ASN A 710 -7.54 20.24 1.49
N ILE A 711 -8.10 19.69 2.58
CA ILE A 711 -9.19 18.71 2.48
C ILE A 711 -10.47 19.39 1.96
N ARG A 712 -10.81 20.57 2.49
CA ARG A 712 -11.96 21.36 2.05
C ARG A 712 -11.86 21.78 0.59
N HIS A 713 -10.66 22.09 0.11
CA HIS A 713 -10.41 22.37 -1.29
C HIS A 713 -10.68 21.15 -2.19
N ASN A 714 -10.23 19.95 -1.79
CA ASN A 714 -10.55 18.72 -2.53
C ASN A 714 -12.06 18.46 -2.59
N ILE A 715 -12.78 18.75 -1.49
CA ILE A 715 -14.25 18.68 -1.44
C ILE A 715 -14.85 19.76 -2.36
N ALA A 716 -14.31 20.98 -2.35
CA ALA A 716 -14.80 22.11 -3.12
C ALA A 716 -14.70 21.90 -4.63
N GLU A 717 -13.55 21.44 -5.14
CA GLU A 717 -13.39 21.10 -6.54
C GLU A 717 -14.41 20.03 -6.98
N LEU A 718 -14.64 19.01 -6.13
CA LEU A 718 -15.59 17.95 -6.43
C LEU A 718 -17.02 18.48 -6.42
N LEU A 719 -17.39 19.29 -5.42
CA LEU A 719 -18.69 19.94 -5.34
C LEU A 719 -18.95 20.87 -6.53
N GLU A 720 -17.95 21.62 -7.00
CA GLU A 720 -18.08 22.45 -8.20
C GLU A 720 -18.44 21.60 -9.43
N TYR A 721 -17.71 20.49 -9.65
CA TYR A 721 -18.06 19.57 -10.73
C TYR A 721 -19.48 19.03 -10.56
N LEU A 722 -19.86 18.59 -9.36
CA LEU A 722 -21.19 18.05 -9.08
C LEU A 722 -22.30 19.09 -9.26
N TRP A 723 -22.05 20.38 -9.00
CA TRP A 723 -22.98 21.47 -9.28
C TRP A 723 -23.29 21.60 -10.78
N SER A 724 -22.31 21.31 -11.65
CA SER A 724 -22.53 21.30 -13.10
C SER A 724 -23.38 20.13 -13.60
N VAL A 725 -23.55 19.08 -12.77
CA VAL A 725 -24.31 17.87 -13.12
C VAL A 725 -25.76 18.01 -12.61
N PRO A 726 -26.79 17.98 -13.49
CA PRO A 726 -28.17 18.32 -13.11
C PRO A 726 -28.77 17.51 -11.95
N SER A 727 -28.48 16.20 -11.86
CA SER A 727 -29.00 15.32 -10.82
C SER A 727 -28.42 15.66 -9.45
N HIS A 728 -27.10 15.88 -9.38
CA HIS A 728 -26.41 16.28 -8.15
C HIS A 728 -26.77 17.70 -7.73
N HIS A 729 -26.90 18.61 -8.68
CA HIS A 729 -27.41 19.97 -8.44
C HIS A 729 -28.80 19.94 -7.82
N HIS A 730 -29.71 19.09 -8.31
CA HIS A 730 -31.02 18.90 -7.70
C HIS A 730 -30.91 18.34 -6.27
N ALA A 731 -30.07 17.33 -6.06
CA ALA A 731 -29.84 16.76 -4.72
C ALA A 731 -29.29 17.81 -3.74
N TRP A 732 -28.38 18.66 -4.18
CA TRP A 732 -27.84 19.77 -3.40
C TRP A 732 -28.95 20.70 -2.92
N LYS A 733 -29.83 21.16 -3.84
CA LYS A 733 -30.97 22.00 -3.48
C LYS A 733 -31.88 21.36 -2.45
N GLN A 734 -32.16 20.06 -2.58
CA GLN A 734 -32.98 19.35 -1.60
C GLN A 734 -32.33 19.31 -0.21
N VAL A 735 -31.00 19.14 -0.13
CA VAL A 735 -30.26 19.22 1.13
C VAL A 735 -30.36 20.62 1.73
N ALA A 736 -30.15 21.66 0.91
CA ALA A 736 -30.22 23.04 1.38
C ALA A 736 -31.59 23.43 1.93
N ILE A 737 -32.67 22.93 1.34
CA ILE A 737 -34.04 23.13 1.83
C ILE A 737 -34.28 22.34 3.11
N LYS A 738 -33.91 21.06 3.14
CA LYS A 738 -34.18 20.17 4.28
C LYS A 738 -33.40 20.56 5.53
N GLU A 739 -32.14 20.95 5.35
CA GLU A 739 -31.18 21.27 6.41
C GLU A 739 -30.90 22.79 6.47
N GLU A 740 -31.86 23.62 6.05
CA GLU A 740 -31.75 25.10 6.01
C GLU A 740 -31.27 25.70 7.34
N LYS A 741 -31.70 25.10 8.46
CA LYS A 741 -31.28 25.46 9.84
C LYS A 741 -30.40 24.40 10.51
N GLY A 742 -29.97 23.39 9.75
CA GLY A 742 -29.26 22.21 10.21
C GLY A 742 -27.81 22.19 9.77
N SER A 743 -27.36 21.07 9.20
CA SER A 743 -25.98 20.88 8.76
C SER A 743 -25.59 21.82 7.61
N TYR A 744 -26.53 22.18 6.73
CA TYR A 744 -26.25 23.09 5.61
C TYR A 744 -25.92 24.50 6.08
N LEU A 745 -26.63 24.99 7.11
CA LEU A 745 -26.33 26.29 7.72
C LEU A 745 -24.92 26.32 8.32
N LYS A 746 -24.51 25.23 9.00
CA LYS A 746 -23.16 25.09 9.54
C LYS A 746 -22.10 25.07 8.44
N PHE A 747 -22.37 24.37 7.35
CA PHE A 747 -21.52 24.37 6.16
C PHE A 747 -21.30 25.79 5.63
N LEU A 748 -22.37 26.57 5.42
CA LEU A 748 -22.26 27.95 4.94
C LEU A 748 -21.51 28.84 5.94
N ASN A 749 -21.76 28.68 7.24
CA ASN A 749 -21.03 29.43 8.28
C ASN A 749 -19.52 29.15 8.21
N LEU A 750 -19.12 27.88 8.07
CA LEU A 750 -17.72 27.47 7.95
C LEU A 750 -17.09 28.00 6.65
N LEU A 751 -17.77 27.87 5.52
CA LEU A 751 -17.33 28.40 4.22
C LEU A 751 -17.10 29.91 4.28
N ILE A 752 -18.01 30.65 4.92
CA ILE A 752 -17.87 32.09 5.11
C ILE A 752 -16.69 32.42 6.01
N ASN A 753 -16.47 31.75 7.15
CA ASN A 753 -15.28 32.08 7.95
C ASN A 753 -13.95 31.60 7.40
N ASP A 754 -13.91 30.53 6.60
CA ASP A 754 -12.71 30.19 5.83
C ASP A 754 -12.42 31.27 4.78
N SER A 755 -13.44 31.73 4.03
CA SER A 755 -13.31 32.85 3.09
C SER A 755 -12.81 34.13 3.76
N ILE A 756 -13.38 34.49 4.92
CA ILE A 756 -12.95 35.66 5.70
C ILE A 756 -11.47 35.52 6.08
N PHE A 757 -11.08 34.39 6.66
CA PHE A 757 -9.72 34.18 7.14
C PHE A 757 -8.70 34.19 6.00
N LEU A 758 -8.91 33.38 4.97
CA LEU A 758 -7.95 33.17 3.88
C LEU A 758 -7.74 34.44 3.06
N LEU A 759 -8.82 35.15 2.68
CA LEU A 759 -8.70 36.41 1.97
C LEU A 759 -8.08 37.50 2.84
N ASP A 760 -8.48 37.64 4.10
CA ASP A 760 -7.96 38.68 4.99
C ASP A 760 -6.46 38.50 5.26
N GLU A 761 -6.03 37.27 5.56
CA GLU A 761 -4.61 36.94 5.72
C GLU A 761 -3.80 37.22 4.44
N SER A 762 -4.33 36.82 3.28
CA SER A 762 -3.66 37.06 2.01
C SER A 762 -3.54 38.55 1.70
N LEU A 763 -4.61 39.32 1.86
CA LEU A 763 -4.64 40.76 1.57
C LEU A 763 -3.74 41.55 2.52
N LYS A 764 -3.64 41.16 3.80
CA LYS A 764 -2.73 41.78 4.77
C LYS A 764 -1.26 41.56 4.46
N LYS A 765 -0.90 40.38 3.92
CA LYS A 765 0.49 40.02 3.60
C LYS A 765 0.99 40.59 2.27
N ILE A 766 0.10 40.92 1.34
CA ILE A 766 0.48 41.51 0.03
C ILE A 766 1.36 42.78 0.18
N PRO A 767 1.00 43.77 1.04
CA PRO A 767 1.86 44.93 1.30
C PRO A 767 3.25 44.56 1.83
N GLU A 768 3.35 43.58 2.74
CA GLU A 768 4.62 43.11 3.30
C GLU A 768 5.49 42.44 2.23
N LEU A 769 4.88 41.60 1.38
CA LEU A 769 5.55 40.96 0.24
C LEU A 769 6.11 42.00 -0.73
N LYS A 770 5.35 43.06 -1.00
CA LYS A 770 5.79 44.15 -1.87
C LYS A 770 6.97 44.92 -1.28
N GLU A 771 6.98 45.14 0.02
CA GLU A 771 8.11 45.75 0.70
C GLU A 771 9.36 44.86 0.59
N MET A 772 9.21 43.55 0.82
CA MET A 772 10.29 42.58 0.66
C MET A 772 10.80 42.49 -0.79
N GLU A 773 9.91 42.46 -1.78
CA GLU A 773 10.24 42.47 -3.21
C GLU A 773 11.03 43.72 -3.59
N THR A 774 10.63 44.89 -3.06
CA THR A 774 11.34 46.16 -3.29
C THR A 774 12.74 46.13 -2.67
N GLN A 775 12.89 45.56 -1.47
CA GLN A 775 14.19 45.41 -0.81
C GLN A 775 15.11 44.43 -1.55
N LEU A 776 14.55 43.38 -2.17
CA LEU A 776 15.27 42.42 -3.01
C LEU A 776 15.68 43.00 -4.37
N ALA A 777 14.86 43.91 -4.91
CA ALA A 777 15.08 44.52 -6.22
C ALA A 777 16.18 45.61 -6.23
N ASP A 778 16.61 46.16 -5.08
CA ASP A 778 17.69 47.16 -4.99
C ASP A 778 19.08 46.47 -4.97
N PRO A 779 19.83 46.42 -6.09
CA PRO A 779 21.06 45.65 -6.17
C PRO A 779 22.19 46.27 -5.33
N ALA A 780 22.13 47.58 -5.08
CA ALA A 780 23.17 48.32 -4.36
C ALA A 780 23.06 48.12 -2.85
N VAL A 781 21.84 48.09 -2.31
CA VAL A 781 21.58 47.78 -0.90
C VAL A 781 21.69 46.28 -0.65
N TRP A 782 21.20 45.45 -1.59
CA TRP A 782 21.23 44.00 -1.47
C TRP A 782 22.68 43.46 -1.43
N SER A 783 23.54 43.90 -2.35
CA SER A 783 24.94 43.44 -2.42
C SER A 783 25.80 43.85 -1.21
N ARG A 784 25.37 44.85 -0.44
CA ARG A 784 26.07 45.30 0.79
C ARG A 784 25.77 44.42 2.00
N ARG A 785 24.71 43.60 1.95
CA ARG A 785 24.33 42.72 3.07
C ARG A 785 25.18 41.46 3.11
N PRO A 786 25.46 40.92 4.32
CA PRO A 786 26.13 39.62 4.46
C PRO A 786 25.40 38.51 3.69
N ALA A 787 26.14 37.55 3.13
CA ALA A 787 25.58 36.47 2.32
C ALA A 787 24.54 35.62 3.09
N GLN A 788 24.75 35.41 4.39
CA GLN A 788 23.82 34.65 5.24
C GLN A 788 22.48 35.39 5.43
N GLU A 789 22.52 36.70 5.68
CA GLU A 789 21.31 37.52 5.84
C GLU A 789 20.51 37.60 4.53
N ARG A 790 21.20 37.65 3.38
CA ARG A 790 20.54 37.57 2.06
C ARG A 790 19.79 36.25 1.88
N GLN A 791 20.45 35.13 2.22
CA GLN A 791 19.84 33.81 2.08
C GLN A 791 18.64 33.62 3.03
N GLU A 792 18.72 34.10 4.27
CA GLU A 792 17.60 34.04 5.22
C GLU A 792 16.39 34.86 4.75
N ARG A 793 16.64 36.07 4.22
CA ARG A 793 15.59 36.94 3.67
C ARG A 793 14.97 36.39 2.38
N GLU A 794 15.77 35.80 1.47
CA GLU A 794 15.25 35.11 0.28
C GLU A 794 14.37 33.91 0.67
N ARG A 795 14.80 33.09 1.64
CA ARG A 795 13.99 31.99 2.15
C ARG A 795 12.68 32.48 2.77
N HIS A 796 12.74 33.54 3.58
CA HIS A 796 11.55 34.14 4.18
C HIS A 796 10.61 34.69 3.12
N TYR A 797 11.13 35.40 2.11
CA TYR A 797 10.34 35.89 0.98
C TYR A 797 9.62 34.74 0.25
N HIS A 798 10.33 33.67 -0.13
CA HIS A 798 9.73 32.52 -0.82
C HIS A 798 8.71 31.77 0.07
N GLN A 799 8.94 31.73 1.38
CA GLN A 799 7.97 31.17 2.32
C GLN A 799 6.67 31.99 2.32
N GLN A 800 6.75 33.31 2.46
CA GLN A 800 5.58 34.19 2.47
C GLN A 800 4.87 34.19 1.11
N GLU A 801 5.63 34.17 0.01
CA GLU A 801 5.13 34.07 -1.35
C GLU A 801 4.29 32.80 -1.55
N ASN A 802 4.78 31.65 -1.09
CA ASN A 802 4.01 30.41 -1.20
C ASN A 802 2.77 30.40 -0.30
N VAL A 803 2.84 31.00 0.89
CA VAL A 803 1.68 31.14 1.79
C VAL A 803 0.58 31.97 1.14
N VAL A 804 0.90 33.17 0.64
CA VAL A 804 -0.10 34.04 -0.01
C VAL A 804 -0.70 33.39 -1.25
N ARG A 805 0.11 32.70 -2.06
CA ARG A 805 -0.38 32.00 -3.24
C ARG A 805 -1.38 30.89 -2.89
N ILE A 806 -1.07 30.08 -1.87
CA ILE A 806 -1.94 28.98 -1.43
C ILE A 806 -3.21 29.53 -0.79
N ASP A 807 -3.09 30.48 0.15
CA ASP A 807 -4.23 31.07 0.84
C ASP A 807 -5.19 31.76 -0.15
N MET A 808 -4.66 32.49 -1.14
CA MET A 808 -5.46 33.14 -2.19
C MET A 808 -6.14 32.14 -3.12
N MET A 809 -5.44 31.06 -3.51
CA MET A 809 -6.03 29.98 -4.32
C MET A 809 -7.23 29.36 -3.60
N LEU A 810 -7.09 29.04 -2.32
CA LEU A 810 -8.15 28.45 -1.49
C LEU A 810 -9.33 29.44 -1.31
N ALA A 811 -9.02 30.70 -1.00
CA ALA A 811 -10.01 31.76 -0.88
C ALA A 811 -10.86 31.95 -2.15
N ASN A 812 -10.23 31.95 -3.33
CA ASN A 812 -10.94 32.10 -4.60
C ASN A 812 -11.95 30.96 -4.82
N GLU A 813 -11.60 29.73 -4.45
CA GLU A 813 -12.51 28.59 -4.55
C GLU A 813 -13.69 28.70 -3.57
N ASP A 814 -13.44 29.16 -2.33
CA ASP A 814 -14.52 29.36 -1.36
C ASP A 814 -15.50 30.45 -1.82
N VAL A 815 -15.00 31.59 -2.31
CA VAL A 815 -15.85 32.68 -2.83
C VAL A 815 -16.63 32.24 -4.07
N LYS A 816 -15.99 31.48 -4.97
CA LYS A 816 -16.64 30.90 -6.14
C LYS A 816 -17.75 29.93 -5.75
N MET A 817 -17.55 29.13 -4.70
CA MET A 817 -18.57 28.25 -4.14
C MET A 817 -19.77 29.03 -3.60
N ILE A 818 -19.52 30.11 -2.86
CA ILE A 818 -20.59 31.01 -2.42
C ILE A 818 -21.34 31.58 -3.63
N GLN A 819 -20.62 32.01 -4.68
CA GLN A 819 -21.20 32.63 -5.87
C GLN A 819 -22.19 31.72 -6.61
N TYR A 820 -21.78 30.49 -6.99
CA TYR A 820 -22.68 29.60 -7.72
C TYR A 820 -23.80 29.05 -6.83
N THR A 821 -23.54 28.87 -5.53
CA THR A 821 -24.57 28.41 -4.59
C THR A 821 -25.64 29.48 -4.39
N SER A 822 -25.23 30.73 -4.23
CA SER A 822 -26.15 31.84 -3.99
C SER A 822 -27.02 32.16 -5.21
N GLU A 823 -26.66 31.72 -6.41
CA GLU A 823 -27.45 31.92 -7.62
C GLU A 823 -28.88 31.36 -7.48
N GLU A 824 -29.00 30.19 -6.85
CA GLU A 824 -30.28 29.49 -6.74
C GLU A 824 -30.67 29.11 -5.29
N ILE A 825 -29.73 29.20 -4.33
CA ILE A 825 -29.94 28.88 -2.92
C ILE A 825 -29.63 30.11 -2.07
N THR A 826 -30.62 30.99 -1.91
CA THR A 826 -30.46 32.27 -1.19
C THR A 826 -31.01 32.22 0.25
N ALA A 827 -32.08 31.47 0.49
CA ALA A 827 -32.81 31.49 1.77
C ALA A 827 -31.93 31.24 3.02
N PRO A 828 -31.00 30.26 3.03
CA PRO A 828 -30.12 30.05 4.19
C PRO A 828 -29.17 31.22 4.48
N PHE A 829 -28.74 31.97 3.45
CA PHE A 829 -27.90 33.16 3.63
C PHE A 829 -28.67 34.36 4.19
N LEU A 830 -29.99 34.38 4.01
CA LEU A 830 -30.89 35.45 4.43
C LEU A 830 -31.51 35.22 5.81
N LEU A 831 -31.15 34.12 6.49
CA LEU A 831 -31.52 33.89 7.88
C LEU A 831 -30.89 34.96 8.79
N PRO A 832 -31.54 35.36 9.90
CA PRO A 832 -31.05 36.40 10.80
C PRO A 832 -29.61 36.17 11.28
N GLU A 833 -29.25 34.92 11.57
CA GLU A 833 -27.94 34.53 12.08
C GLU A 833 -26.81 34.61 11.01
N MET A 834 -27.19 34.69 9.73
CA MET A 834 -26.28 34.63 8.57
C MET A 834 -26.23 35.92 7.76
N ALA A 835 -27.34 36.64 7.60
CA ALA A 835 -27.46 37.79 6.72
C ALA A 835 -26.43 38.88 7.04
N GLU A 836 -26.31 39.26 8.32
CA GLU A 836 -25.29 40.22 8.77
C GLU A 836 -23.87 39.71 8.56
N ARG A 837 -23.66 38.40 8.70
CA ARG A 837 -22.34 37.79 8.57
C ARG A 837 -21.84 37.84 7.13
N ILE A 838 -22.66 37.42 6.18
CA ILE A 838 -22.31 37.47 4.76
C ILE A 838 -22.23 38.92 4.28
N ALA A 839 -23.13 39.80 4.74
CA ALA A 839 -23.06 41.23 4.44
C ALA A 839 -21.75 41.87 4.92
N ALA A 840 -21.35 41.62 6.17
CA ALA A 840 -20.10 42.13 6.72
C ALA A 840 -18.87 41.61 5.96
N MET A 841 -18.86 40.32 5.58
CA MET A 841 -17.79 39.75 4.76
C MET A 841 -17.69 40.46 3.41
N LEU A 842 -18.81 40.57 2.69
CA LEU A 842 -18.83 41.19 1.37
C LEU A 842 -18.49 42.68 1.44
N ASN A 843 -18.95 43.40 2.47
CA ASN A 843 -18.65 44.82 2.68
C ASN A 843 -17.15 45.01 2.94
N TYR A 844 -16.57 44.17 3.80
CA TYR A 844 -15.15 44.20 4.11
C TYR A 844 -14.30 44.05 2.85
N PHE A 845 -14.55 43.03 2.02
CA PHE A 845 -13.78 42.80 0.81
C PHE A 845 -14.07 43.84 -0.29
N LEU A 846 -15.29 44.36 -0.38
CA LEU A 846 -15.61 45.48 -1.27
C LEU A 846 -14.78 46.72 -0.90
N LEU A 847 -14.69 47.04 0.39
CA LEU A 847 -13.87 48.14 0.90
C LEU A 847 -12.37 47.92 0.61
N GLN A 848 -11.87 46.70 0.76
CA GLN A 848 -10.47 46.38 0.47
C GLN A 848 -10.12 46.54 -1.02
N LEU A 849 -10.99 46.05 -1.91
CA LEU A 849 -10.73 46.02 -3.36
C LEU A 849 -10.97 47.38 -4.05
N VAL A 850 -11.94 48.17 -3.56
CA VAL A 850 -12.38 49.41 -4.23
C VAL A 850 -12.04 50.67 -3.43
N GLY A 851 -11.91 50.54 -2.11
CA GLY A 851 -11.63 51.64 -1.20
C GLY A 851 -10.16 52.12 -1.22
N PRO A 852 -9.75 52.90 -0.20
CA PRO A 852 -8.43 53.54 -0.18
C PRO A 852 -7.26 52.55 -0.17
N GLN A 853 -7.46 51.35 0.40
CA GLN A 853 -6.42 50.32 0.53
C GLN A 853 -6.06 49.65 -0.80
N ARG A 854 -6.89 49.78 -1.86
CA ARG A 854 -6.64 49.16 -3.17
C ARG A 854 -5.27 49.46 -3.78
N LYS A 855 -4.69 50.63 -3.48
CA LYS A 855 -3.37 51.03 -3.98
C LYS A 855 -2.25 50.20 -3.35
N ALA A 856 -2.40 49.81 -2.09
CA ALA A 856 -1.45 48.96 -1.38
C ALA A 856 -1.42 47.53 -1.94
N LEU A 857 -2.57 47.06 -2.44
CA LEU A 857 -2.75 45.72 -3.00
C LEU A 857 -2.23 45.55 -4.45
N ARG A 858 -1.63 46.58 -5.04
CA ARG A 858 -1.13 46.50 -6.43
C ARG A 858 0.22 45.75 -6.47
N LEU A 859 0.18 44.55 -7.04
CA LEU A 859 1.33 43.70 -7.34
C LEU A 859 1.84 43.91 -8.78
N ASN A 860 3.11 43.58 -9.02
CA ASN A 860 3.72 43.61 -10.35
C ASN A 860 3.19 42.47 -11.24
N ASP A 861 3.17 41.26 -10.69
CA ASP A 861 2.67 40.04 -11.32
C ASP A 861 1.60 39.41 -10.41
N PRO A 862 0.34 39.86 -10.49
CA PRO A 862 -0.72 39.41 -9.61
C PRO A 862 -1.16 37.95 -9.89
N GLU A 863 -1.01 37.47 -11.13
CA GLU A 863 -1.36 36.09 -11.52
C GLU A 863 -0.48 35.05 -10.82
N LYS A 864 0.80 35.37 -10.59
CA LYS A 864 1.73 34.51 -9.83
C LYS A 864 1.22 34.12 -8.44
N TYR A 865 0.40 34.98 -7.82
CA TYR A 865 -0.16 34.77 -6.48
C TYR A 865 -1.64 34.32 -6.53
N GLU A 866 -2.16 33.93 -7.70
CA GLU A 866 -3.58 33.67 -7.94
C GLU A 866 -4.49 34.85 -7.55
N PHE A 867 -3.95 36.08 -7.47
CA PHE A 867 -4.71 37.24 -7.06
C PHE A 867 -5.26 37.97 -8.28
N ARG A 868 -6.53 37.74 -8.61
CA ARG A 868 -7.21 38.42 -9.74
C ARG A 868 -8.27 39.39 -9.21
N PRO A 869 -7.89 40.59 -8.73
CA PRO A 869 -8.78 41.47 -7.96
C PRO A 869 -10.05 41.89 -8.70
N LYS A 870 -10.01 41.98 -10.04
CA LYS A 870 -11.19 42.33 -10.86
C LYS A 870 -12.16 41.16 -10.99
N GLU A 871 -11.64 39.93 -11.11
CA GLU A 871 -12.46 38.71 -11.13
C GLU A 871 -13.10 38.50 -9.76
N LEU A 872 -12.30 38.58 -8.69
CA LEU A 872 -12.80 38.50 -7.31
C LEU A 872 -13.86 39.56 -7.01
N LEU A 873 -13.65 40.81 -7.46
CA LEU A 873 -14.64 41.88 -7.33
C LEU A 873 -15.94 41.54 -8.08
N ALA A 874 -15.84 40.97 -9.30
CA ALA A 874 -17.01 40.55 -10.06
C ALA A 874 -17.78 39.43 -9.35
N GLN A 875 -17.08 38.47 -8.73
CA GLN A 875 -17.70 37.41 -7.94
C GLN A 875 -18.43 37.98 -6.71
N ILE A 876 -17.79 38.86 -5.95
CA ILE A 876 -18.38 39.53 -4.78
C ILE A 876 -19.65 40.30 -5.19
N VAL A 877 -19.59 41.11 -6.25
CA VAL A 877 -20.75 41.85 -6.78
C VAL A 877 -21.86 40.91 -7.24
N THR A 878 -21.51 39.78 -7.86
CA THR A 878 -22.49 38.76 -8.26
C THR A 878 -23.21 38.17 -7.04
N ILE A 879 -22.48 37.87 -5.96
CA ILE A 879 -23.08 37.37 -4.70
C ILE A 879 -24.06 38.39 -4.12
N TYR A 880 -23.71 39.68 -4.06
CA TYR A 880 -24.63 40.73 -3.61
C TYR A 880 -25.96 40.72 -4.38
N VAL A 881 -25.87 40.67 -5.71
CA VAL A 881 -27.05 40.69 -6.60
C VAL A 881 -27.87 39.43 -6.44
N HIS A 882 -27.24 38.26 -6.35
CA HIS A 882 -27.92 36.98 -6.10
C HIS A 882 -28.75 37.04 -4.81
N LEU A 883 -28.16 37.53 -3.72
CA LEU A 883 -28.83 37.63 -2.42
C LEU A 883 -29.96 38.67 -2.43
N ASP A 884 -29.79 39.85 -3.04
CA ASP A 884 -30.88 40.84 -3.19
C ASP A 884 -32.05 40.32 -4.03
N ARG A 885 -31.77 39.55 -5.10
CA ARG A 885 -32.82 38.91 -5.92
C ARG A 885 -33.62 37.87 -5.13
N GLY A 886 -32.96 37.16 -4.21
CA GLY A 886 -33.60 36.20 -3.32
C GLY A 886 -34.31 36.83 -2.11
N ASP A 887 -34.01 38.10 -1.81
CA ASP A 887 -34.46 38.79 -0.60
C ASP A 887 -35.86 39.39 -0.77
N SER A 888 -36.87 38.53 -0.64
CA SER A 888 -38.27 38.95 -0.66
C SER A 888 -38.69 39.86 0.49
N GLN A 889 -37.92 39.93 1.58
CA GLN A 889 -38.26 40.66 2.80
C GLN A 889 -37.43 41.94 3.02
N GLY A 890 -36.45 42.22 2.16
CA GLY A 890 -35.57 43.39 2.29
C GLY A 890 -34.59 43.31 3.46
N VAL A 891 -34.34 42.11 3.99
CA VAL A 891 -33.47 41.87 5.15
C VAL A 891 -32.00 42.13 4.81
N PHE A 892 -31.57 41.83 3.58
CA PHE A 892 -30.18 41.91 3.17
C PHE A 892 -29.70 43.36 3.02
N ALA A 893 -30.51 44.25 2.45
CA ALA A 893 -30.17 45.67 2.35
C ALA A 893 -29.98 46.32 3.75
N ARG A 894 -30.76 45.87 4.74
CA ARG A 894 -30.59 46.26 6.14
C ARG A 894 -29.30 45.68 6.74
N ALA A 895 -29.02 44.40 6.52
CA ALA A 895 -27.78 43.76 6.98
C ALA A 895 -26.53 44.44 6.40
N ILE A 896 -26.56 44.85 5.13
CA ILE A 896 -25.47 45.61 4.47
C ILE A 896 -25.23 46.95 5.17
N SER A 897 -26.30 47.70 5.45
CA SER A 897 -26.20 49.04 6.05
C SER A 897 -25.89 49.02 7.55
N SER A 898 -26.21 47.91 8.24
CA SER A 898 -25.94 47.73 9.68
C SER A 898 -24.45 47.55 10.00
N ASP A 899 -23.62 47.17 9.02
CA ASP A 899 -22.17 47.04 9.21
C ASP A 899 -21.46 48.40 9.18
N GLY A 900 -21.43 49.08 10.33
CA GLY A 900 -20.76 50.38 10.48
C GLY A 900 -19.24 50.36 10.22
N ARG A 901 -18.59 49.19 10.24
CA ARG A 901 -17.14 49.05 10.06
C ARG A 901 -16.72 49.20 8.61
N SER A 902 -17.44 48.53 7.69
CA SER A 902 -17.00 48.44 6.28
C SER A 902 -17.98 49.07 5.28
N TYR A 903 -19.27 49.20 5.61
CA TYR A 903 -20.26 49.80 4.70
C TYR A 903 -19.96 51.26 4.38
N ARG A 904 -19.97 51.61 3.09
CA ARG A 904 -19.91 52.98 2.56
C ARG A 904 -20.71 53.03 1.26
N ASP A 905 -21.66 53.97 1.12
CA ASP A 905 -22.54 54.06 -0.05
C ASP A 905 -21.77 54.34 -1.36
N GLU A 906 -20.69 55.12 -1.28
CA GLU A 906 -19.81 55.44 -2.40
C GLU A 906 -19.13 54.21 -3.03
N LEU A 907 -18.95 53.12 -2.29
CA LEU A 907 -18.26 51.92 -2.79
C LEU A 907 -19.07 51.20 -3.87
N PHE A 908 -20.40 51.26 -3.82
CA PHE A 908 -21.27 50.58 -4.79
C PHE A 908 -21.10 51.17 -6.19
N THR A 909 -21.16 52.50 -6.31
CA THR A 909 -20.94 53.20 -7.58
C THR A 909 -19.48 53.09 -8.03
N GLY A 910 -18.52 53.15 -7.10
CA GLY A 910 -17.11 52.94 -7.38
C GLY A 910 -16.80 51.56 -7.95
N ALA A 911 -17.37 50.50 -7.37
CA ALA A 911 -17.19 49.12 -7.80
C ALA A 911 -17.83 48.87 -9.17
N ALA A 912 -19.06 49.35 -9.37
CA ALA A 912 -19.73 49.29 -10.67
C ALA A 912 -18.92 49.99 -11.76
N GLY A 913 -18.36 51.17 -11.48
CA GLY A 913 -17.46 51.88 -12.40
C GLY A 913 -16.22 51.08 -12.78
N VAL A 914 -15.56 50.42 -11.82
CA VAL A 914 -14.41 49.54 -12.08
C VAL A 914 -14.82 48.36 -12.97
N LEU A 915 -15.93 47.70 -12.67
CA LEU A 915 -16.39 46.52 -13.41
C LEU A 915 -16.90 46.83 -14.82
N ARG A 916 -17.54 47.99 -15.04
CA ARG A 916 -17.92 48.49 -16.39
C ARG A 916 -16.70 48.58 -17.31
N SER A 917 -15.56 49.00 -16.78
CA SER A 917 -14.30 49.09 -17.55
C SER A 917 -13.63 47.74 -17.79
N TYR A 918 -13.95 46.71 -16.99
CA TYR A 918 -13.37 45.38 -17.06
C TYR A 918 -14.13 44.46 -18.03
N GLY A 919 -15.47 44.55 -18.07
CA GLY A 919 -16.31 43.79 -19.00
C GLY A 919 -16.57 42.32 -18.62
N GLY A 920 -16.22 41.91 -17.39
CA GLY A 920 -16.37 40.53 -16.90
C GLY A 920 -17.72 40.19 -16.25
N ILE A 921 -18.69 41.09 -16.25
CA ILE A 921 -20.02 40.89 -15.66
C ILE A 921 -21.12 41.54 -16.53
N PRO A 922 -22.30 40.92 -16.70
CA PRO A 922 -23.41 41.50 -17.44
C PRO A 922 -23.85 42.87 -16.90
N MET A 923 -24.14 43.83 -17.79
CA MET A 923 -24.58 45.19 -17.42
C MET A 923 -25.82 45.20 -16.53
N GLN A 924 -26.77 44.28 -16.77
CA GLN A 924 -27.95 44.15 -15.91
C GLN A 924 -27.58 43.86 -14.44
N MET A 925 -26.56 43.04 -14.19
CA MET A 925 -26.13 42.77 -12.80
C MET A 925 -25.48 43.99 -12.15
N LEU A 926 -24.80 44.85 -12.93
CA LEU A 926 -24.25 46.10 -12.41
C LEU A 926 -25.36 47.10 -12.05
N ASP A 927 -26.40 47.19 -12.88
CA ASP A 927 -27.54 48.05 -12.62
C ASP A 927 -28.35 47.56 -11.40
N ASP A 928 -28.52 46.24 -11.25
CA ASP A 928 -29.12 45.62 -10.07
C ASP A 928 -28.27 45.90 -8.81
N PHE A 929 -26.94 45.82 -8.91
CA PHE A 929 -26.03 46.11 -7.81
C PHE A 929 -26.06 47.58 -7.38
N GLU A 930 -26.11 48.53 -8.32
CA GLU A 930 -26.29 49.95 -8.00
C GLU A 930 -27.66 50.20 -7.36
N THR A 931 -28.71 49.50 -7.82
CA THR A 931 -30.05 49.56 -7.21
C THR A 931 -30.02 49.07 -5.75
N LEU A 932 -29.32 47.98 -5.46
CA LEU A 932 -29.08 47.50 -4.09
C LEU A 932 -28.33 48.53 -3.25
N GLY A 933 -27.34 49.22 -3.82
CA GLY A 933 -26.64 50.32 -3.15
C GLY A 933 -27.58 51.45 -2.73
N VAL A 934 -28.52 51.83 -3.60
CA VAL A 934 -29.56 52.83 -3.30
C VAL A 934 -30.52 52.33 -2.21
N LYS A 935 -30.99 51.07 -2.28
CA LYS A 935 -31.83 50.44 -1.24
C LYS A 935 -31.12 50.45 0.12
N SER A 936 -29.85 50.06 0.15
CA SER A 936 -29.04 49.98 1.36
C SER A 936 -28.81 51.38 1.96
N LYS A 937 -28.60 52.40 1.11
CA LYS A 937 -28.49 53.80 1.56
C LYS A 937 -29.78 54.31 2.20
N ALA A 938 -30.94 53.96 1.63
CA ALA A 938 -32.24 54.31 2.20
C ALA A 938 -32.45 53.63 3.57
N GLN A 939 -32.10 52.33 3.69
CA GLN A 939 -32.14 51.62 4.98
C GLN A 939 -31.19 52.22 6.01
N ALA A 940 -29.97 52.60 5.62
CA ALA A 940 -29.02 53.26 6.52
C ALA A 940 -29.58 54.58 7.08
N GLN A 941 -30.22 55.39 6.22
CA GLN A 941 -30.86 56.64 6.65
C GLN A 941 -32.05 56.39 7.59
N GLU A 942 -32.90 55.42 7.25
CA GLU A 942 -34.05 55.03 8.08
C GLU A 942 -33.60 54.54 9.47
N MET A 943 -32.51 53.77 9.54
CA MET A 943 -31.91 53.32 10.80
C MET A 943 -31.34 54.48 11.63
N MET A 944 -30.62 55.41 11.00
CA MET A 944 -30.11 56.61 11.69
C MET A 944 -31.25 57.48 12.23
N ASP A 945 -32.31 57.65 11.45
CA ASP A 945 -33.49 58.42 11.85
C ASP A 945 -34.22 57.72 13.02
N ALA A 946 -34.35 56.39 12.97
CA ALA A 946 -34.94 55.59 14.04
C ALA A 946 -34.10 55.59 15.33
N GLU A 947 -32.78 55.48 15.22
CA GLU A 947 -31.87 55.56 16.36
C GLU A 947 -31.91 56.96 17.01
N ALA A 948 -31.98 58.02 16.19
CA ALA A 948 -32.13 59.38 16.68
C ALA A 948 -33.47 59.62 17.41
N LEU A 949 -34.53 58.88 17.05
CA LEU A 949 -35.84 58.90 17.72
C LEU A 949 -35.82 58.12 19.06
N LEU A 950 -35.03 57.05 19.14
CA LEU A 950 -34.98 56.15 20.30
C LEU A 950 -34.13 56.69 21.46
N GLY A 951 -33.17 57.59 21.20
CA GLY A 951 -32.33 58.18 22.25
C GLY A 951 -31.46 57.15 22.99
N ASP A 952 -31.11 57.43 24.26
CA ASP A 952 -30.30 56.52 25.07
C ASP A 952 -31.13 55.28 25.48
N ILE A 953 -30.86 54.15 24.82
CA ILE A 953 -31.53 52.87 25.08
C ILE A 953 -31.08 52.32 26.45
N PRO A 954 -32.01 51.89 27.33
CA PRO A 954 -31.65 51.25 28.60
C PRO A 954 -30.73 50.04 28.40
N GLU A 955 -29.66 49.94 29.21
CA GLU A 955 -28.67 48.86 29.12
C GLU A 955 -29.28 47.45 29.20
N GLU A 956 -30.38 47.28 29.94
CA GLU A 956 -31.10 46.01 30.07
C GLU A 956 -31.80 45.53 28.78
N PHE A 957 -31.97 46.41 27.79
CA PHE A 957 -32.54 46.07 26.47
C PHE A 957 -31.46 45.80 25.42
N LEU A 958 -30.18 46.05 25.76
CA LEU A 958 -29.07 45.87 24.85
C LEU A 958 -28.50 44.45 24.94
N ASP A 959 -28.12 43.92 23.78
CA ASP A 959 -27.41 42.67 23.67
C ASP A 959 -26.02 42.79 24.33
N PRO A 960 -25.62 41.86 25.21
CA PRO A 960 -24.35 41.94 25.95
C PRO A 960 -23.09 41.77 25.09
N ILE A 961 -23.21 41.28 23.85
CA ILE A 961 -22.10 41.09 22.91
C ILE A 961 -22.09 42.18 21.84
N GLN A 962 -23.23 42.42 21.21
CA GLN A 962 -23.34 43.38 20.11
C GLN A 962 -23.63 44.81 20.57
N TYR A 963 -24.08 45.02 21.81
CA TYR A 963 -24.51 46.33 22.34
C TYR A 963 -25.59 47.02 21.48
N THR A 964 -26.42 46.22 20.81
CA THR A 964 -27.55 46.65 20.00
C THR A 964 -28.87 46.27 20.69
N LEU A 965 -29.97 46.92 20.34
CA LEU A 965 -31.28 46.58 20.90
C LEU A 965 -31.66 45.12 20.58
N MET A 966 -31.95 44.32 21.61
CA MET A 966 -32.42 42.95 21.43
C MET A 966 -33.80 42.92 20.78
N THR A 967 -33.97 42.07 19.78
CA THR A 967 -35.25 41.88 19.07
C THR A 967 -35.97 40.60 19.49
N ASP A 968 -35.21 39.56 19.84
CA ASP A 968 -35.75 38.31 20.38
C ASP A 968 -34.88 37.83 21.56
N PRO A 969 -35.06 38.40 22.76
CA PRO A 969 -34.22 38.08 23.91
C PRO A 969 -34.43 36.64 24.40
N VAL A 970 -33.33 35.94 24.65
CA VAL A 970 -33.28 34.58 25.19
C VAL A 970 -32.32 34.48 26.37
N ILE A 971 -32.69 33.68 27.37
CA ILE A 971 -31.91 33.44 28.58
C ILE A 971 -31.05 32.20 28.39
N LEU A 972 -29.76 32.33 28.67
CA LEU A 972 -28.82 31.22 28.70
C LEU A 972 -28.95 30.46 30.03
N PRO A 973 -29.12 29.13 30.05
CA PRO A 973 -29.43 28.39 31.27
C PRO A 973 -28.30 28.39 32.31
N SER A 974 -27.03 28.43 31.86
CA SER A 974 -25.88 28.35 32.75
C SER A 974 -25.41 29.72 33.24
N SER A 975 -25.16 30.67 32.34
CA SER A 975 -24.75 32.04 32.72
C SER A 975 -25.91 32.89 33.26
N ARG A 976 -27.15 32.52 32.92
CA ARG A 976 -28.38 33.33 33.17
C ARG A 976 -28.35 34.70 32.52
N THR A 977 -27.45 34.91 31.56
CA THR A 977 -27.39 36.13 30.77
C THR A 977 -28.50 36.11 29.73
N THR A 978 -29.20 37.23 29.54
CA THR A 978 -30.13 37.41 28.42
C THR A 978 -29.36 37.98 27.23
N ILE A 979 -29.53 37.38 26.06
CA ILE A 979 -28.85 37.70 24.81
C ILE A 979 -29.85 37.60 23.66
N ASP A 980 -29.65 38.31 22.55
CA ASP A 980 -30.51 38.15 21.37
C ASP A 980 -30.32 36.75 20.76
N ARG A 981 -31.44 36.13 20.35
CA ARG A 981 -31.44 34.77 19.78
C ARG A 981 -30.49 34.66 18.59
N SER A 982 -30.49 35.63 17.69
CA SER A 982 -29.69 35.58 16.46
C SER A 982 -28.18 35.59 16.77
N VAL A 983 -27.78 36.37 17.79
CA VAL A 983 -26.40 36.49 18.25
C VAL A 983 -25.91 35.19 18.88
N ILE A 984 -26.69 34.58 19.79
CA ILE A 984 -26.28 33.31 20.39
C ILE A 984 -26.33 32.16 19.40
N GLN A 985 -27.33 32.10 18.51
CA GLN A 985 -27.39 31.04 17.50
C GLN A 985 -26.19 31.10 16.55
N ARG A 986 -25.71 32.30 16.19
CA ARG A 986 -24.47 32.47 15.46
C ARG A 986 -23.25 31.91 16.20
N HIS A 987 -23.12 32.17 17.50
CA HIS A 987 -22.04 31.58 18.32
C HIS A 987 -22.11 30.05 18.29
N LEU A 988 -23.31 29.48 18.47
CA LEU A 988 -23.55 28.03 18.48
C LEU A 988 -23.33 27.32 17.13
N LEU A 989 -23.28 28.05 16.01
CA LEU A 989 -22.88 27.52 14.70
C LEU A 989 -21.37 27.23 14.64
N SER A 990 -20.57 27.92 15.44
CA SER A 990 -19.12 27.77 15.52
C SER A 990 -18.67 26.98 16.75
N ASP A 991 -19.28 27.24 17.90
CA ASP A 991 -18.93 26.58 19.17
C ASP A 991 -20.17 26.32 20.03
N GLN A 992 -20.39 25.07 20.43
CA GLN A 992 -21.56 24.64 21.23
C GLN A 992 -21.36 24.93 22.73
N THR A 993 -20.99 26.16 23.05
CA THR A 993 -20.72 26.60 24.42
C THR A 993 -21.44 27.90 24.74
N ASP A 994 -21.67 28.16 26.02
CA ASP A 994 -22.08 29.47 26.49
C ASP A 994 -20.88 30.44 26.40
N PRO A 995 -20.99 31.58 25.70
CA PRO A 995 -19.86 32.48 25.45
C PRO A 995 -19.29 33.14 26.72
N PHE A 996 -20.04 33.16 27.83
CA PHE A 996 -19.65 33.83 29.07
C PHE A 996 -18.94 32.88 30.05
N ASN A 997 -19.24 31.58 30.02
CA ASN A 997 -18.69 30.61 30.98
C ASN A 997 -18.15 29.32 30.35
N ARG A 998 -18.26 29.16 29.03
CA ARG A 998 -17.81 28.00 28.23
C ARG A 998 -18.44 26.66 28.58
N SER A 999 -19.55 26.66 29.31
CA SER A 999 -20.32 25.42 29.55
C SER A 999 -21.04 24.97 28.29
N LEU A 1000 -21.31 23.67 28.15
CA LEU A 1000 -22.02 23.11 27.00
C LEU A 1000 -23.39 23.78 26.85
N LEU A 1001 -23.68 24.29 25.65
CA LEU A 1001 -24.94 24.95 25.31
C LEU A 1001 -25.36 24.54 23.90
N THR A 1002 -26.62 24.15 23.72
CA THR A 1002 -27.22 23.87 22.41
C THR A 1002 -28.44 24.75 22.16
N THR A 1003 -28.85 24.87 20.90
CA THR A 1003 -29.93 25.79 20.49
C THR A 1003 -31.27 25.47 21.16
N ASP A 1004 -31.53 24.19 21.43
CA ASP A 1004 -32.71 23.68 22.14
C ASP A 1004 -32.72 24.00 23.63
N MET A 1005 -31.57 24.35 24.22
CA MET A 1005 -31.47 24.77 25.62
C MET A 1005 -31.80 26.25 25.85
N LEU A 1006 -31.99 27.04 24.79
CA LEU A 1006 -32.28 28.48 24.88
C LEU A 1006 -33.70 28.73 25.39
N ILE A 1007 -33.83 29.53 26.46
CA ILE A 1007 -35.12 29.82 27.10
C ILE A 1007 -35.60 31.20 26.61
N PRO A 1008 -36.76 31.33 25.93
CA PRO A 1008 -37.28 32.64 25.51
C PRO A 1008 -37.61 33.58 26.68
N ASP A 1009 -37.17 34.83 26.63
CA ASP A 1009 -37.50 35.87 27.64
C ASP A 1009 -38.71 36.71 27.18
N HIS A 1010 -39.90 36.14 27.34
CA HIS A 1010 -41.14 36.82 26.94
C HIS A 1010 -41.42 38.10 27.73
N GLU A 1011 -40.93 38.20 28.98
CA GLU A 1011 -41.13 39.39 29.80
C GLU A 1011 -40.27 40.55 29.31
N LEU A 1012 -38.98 40.31 29.06
CA LEU A 1012 -38.08 41.34 28.54
C LEU A 1012 -38.49 41.77 27.13
N LYS A 1013 -38.88 40.82 26.28
CA LYS A 1013 -39.40 41.13 24.93
C LYS A 1013 -40.57 42.08 24.99
N LYS A 1014 -41.54 41.83 25.87
CA LYS A 1014 -42.69 42.71 26.05
C LYS A 1014 -42.30 44.12 26.52
N LYS A 1015 -41.32 44.24 27.43
CA LYS A 1015 -40.80 45.55 27.86
C LYS A 1015 -40.12 46.30 26.71
N ILE A 1016 -39.35 45.60 25.88
CA ILE A 1016 -38.70 46.18 24.70
C ILE A 1016 -39.76 46.65 23.69
N ASP A 1017 -40.78 45.83 23.43
CA ASP A 1017 -41.88 46.20 22.53
C ASP A 1017 -42.66 47.42 23.04
N GLU A 1018 -42.93 47.50 24.35
CA GLU A 1018 -43.56 48.66 24.99
C GLU A 1018 -42.68 49.92 24.91
N TYR A 1019 -41.36 49.78 25.07
CA TYR A 1019 -40.38 50.86 24.91
C TYR A 1019 -40.34 51.38 23.47
N LEU A 1020 -40.30 50.49 22.48
CA LEU A 1020 -40.37 50.86 21.06
C LEU A 1020 -41.66 51.59 20.74
N ALA A 1021 -42.80 51.11 21.26
CA ALA A 1021 -44.10 51.74 21.04
C ALA A 1021 -44.23 53.13 21.70
N SER A 1022 -43.54 53.39 22.81
CA SER A 1022 -43.55 54.71 23.46
C SER A 1022 -42.70 55.76 22.76
N HIS A 1023 -41.67 55.34 22.01
CA HIS A 1023 -40.75 56.22 21.29
C HIS A 1023 -41.08 56.35 19.79
N SER A 1024 -41.96 55.51 19.26
CA SER A 1024 -42.46 55.57 17.88
C SER A 1024 -43.68 56.51 17.68
N LYS A 1025 -44.13 57.21 18.73
CA LYS A 1025 -45.19 58.24 18.66
C LYS A 1025 -44.61 59.64 18.72
#